data_AF-A0A136JV18-F1
#
_entry.id   AF-A0A136JV18-F1
#
_cell.length_a   1.000
_cell.length_b   1.000
_cell.length_c   1.000
_cell.angle_alpha   90.00
_cell.angle_beta   90.00
_cell.angle_gamma   90.00
#
_symmetry.space_group_name_H-M   'P 1'
#
loop_
_entity.id
_entity.type
_entity.pdbx_description
1 polymer ?
#
loop_
_entity_poly.entity_id
_entity_poly.type
_entity_poly.pdbx_seq_one_letter_code
_entity_poly.pdbx_strand_id
1 'polypeptide(L)'
;MYKTIYIPVDNSDHSNTAVDVGVTLAKTYGSKIVGSHVYAAKMHDKRFKQMEAGLPEEYHDEKELDRQRQIHDSLITRGLQIITDSYLDYVDKKCSEANLPVERRSLEGRNWKVLAEDINTNAYDLVIMGALGVGAVKDSVIGSNTERVLRRVRNSDMLIIKQPNPVGSGKIVVAVDGSPYSFGGLMTGLALGKAFNVPVEVISAFDPYFHYAAFHSISGVLNEEAGKVFRFKEQEKLHEEVIDSGLAKIYQSHLDISREIAQAEQTDVKTTLLDGKAFEKIIQYVRKETPWLLIVGRIGVHSDEDMDIGSNTENLLRSASCNILVSNRKYVPPIDTQAEYTIAWTEEALRRMEKIPVFARGVAKTAIHRYAIEKGHTIISNTVVDAAVGHILPKGAMDAMRALGGNLDAAGIDRDKMQADDSVAKDLMGSTLSGMMTQVVEEKPAPTSTTQAYLDRMSQNYFVCDGCGYIGKGDTPVKCPVCSAEGDRFKQVDKTIFEAAAKAEGGLETDVAYDDIPMQWTKDAKEAIRAVPAGFQRRRAKAKIEKSARKLGMTTITLEYAGPMIREAAAEDYTPIFANKGTGTAPQAEAAISNGTESHAANGGVEEPQTAQANPSPYTWTADAQARLERAPEGFMRDCTKALIEKHADKIGVTVITLEVATEGIEQAKGYMADAMKTGNLKDMIANLTGSSKTGASR
;
A
#
# COMPACT_ATOMS: atom_id res chain seq x y z
N MET A 1 5.70 -17.18 -2.82
CA MET A 1 5.29 -16.30 -1.70
C MET A 1 4.73 -17.19 -0.60
N TYR A 2 3.50 -17.66 -0.75
CA TYR A 2 2.95 -18.79 0.02
C TYR A 2 3.70 -20.08 -0.37
N LYS A 3 3.97 -20.96 0.60
CA LYS A 3 4.60 -22.29 0.38
C LYS A 3 3.59 -23.42 0.50
N THR A 4 2.57 -23.22 1.33
CA THR A 4 1.46 -24.12 1.64
C THR A 4 0.15 -23.39 1.42
N ILE A 5 -0.75 -24.01 0.67
CA ILE A 5 -2.08 -23.48 0.34
C ILE A 5 -3.11 -24.51 0.78
N TYR A 6 -3.94 -24.15 1.77
CA TYR A 6 -4.96 -25.02 2.35
C TYR A 6 -6.33 -24.74 1.75
N ILE A 7 -7.01 -25.78 1.27
CA ILE A 7 -8.25 -25.65 0.50
C ILE A 7 -9.30 -26.64 1.05
N PRO A 8 -10.20 -26.20 1.95
CA PRO A 8 -11.35 -26.99 2.34
C PRO A 8 -12.40 -27.01 1.22
N VAL A 9 -12.73 -28.22 0.76
CA VAL A 9 -13.70 -28.46 -0.32
C VAL A 9 -15.03 -29.00 0.20
N ASP A 10 -16.13 -28.69 -0.49
CA ASP A 10 -17.45 -29.31 -0.24
C ASP A 10 -18.22 -29.62 -1.52
N ASN A 11 -17.57 -29.51 -2.69
CA ASN A 11 -18.12 -29.64 -4.04
C ASN A 11 -19.17 -28.56 -4.41
N SER A 12 -19.23 -27.44 -3.69
CA SER A 12 -19.88 -26.22 -4.20
C SER A 12 -19.01 -25.54 -5.27
N ASP A 13 -19.62 -24.78 -6.17
CA ASP A 13 -18.93 -24.00 -7.22
C ASP A 13 -17.86 -23.05 -6.64
N HIS A 14 -18.13 -22.46 -5.47
CA HIS A 14 -17.19 -21.61 -4.74
C HIS A 14 -15.97 -22.41 -4.24
N SER A 15 -16.17 -23.63 -3.75
CA SER A 15 -15.08 -24.50 -3.32
C SER A 15 -14.29 -25.09 -4.50
N ASN A 16 -14.97 -25.42 -5.60
CA ASN A 16 -14.33 -25.91 -6.81
C ASN A 16 -13.50 -24.80 -7.49
N THR A 17 -13.98 -23.56 -7.47
CA THR A 17 -13.19 -22.38 -7.88
C THR A 17 -12.03 -22.12 -6.92
N ALA A 18 -12.18 -22.37 -5.61
CA ALA A 18 -11.07 -22.25 -4.65
C ALA A 18 -9.94 -23.24 -4.96
N VAL A 19 -10.25 -24.47 -5.43
CA VAL A 19 -9.25 -25.42 -5.95
C VAL A 19 -8.56 -24.86 -7.19
N ASP A 20 -9.29 -24.34 -8.16
CA ASP A 20 -8.71 -23.82 -9.42
C ASP A 20 -7.83 -22.57 -9.20
N VAL A 21 -8.25 -21.65 -8.33
CA VAL A 21 -7.43 -20.50 -7.90
C VAL A 21 -6.20 -20.97 -7.12
N GLY A 22 -6.35 -21.95 -6.23
CA GLY A 22 -5.25 -22.54 -5.47
C GLY A 22 -4.21 -23.26 -6.31
N VAL A 23 -4.64 -24.04 -7.31
CA VAL A 23 -3.76 -24.69 -8.31
C VAL A 23 -3.04 -23.64 -9.14
N THR A 24 -3.71 -22.55 -9.52
CA THR A 24 -3.09 -21.45 -10.27
C THR A 24 -2.01 -20.74 -9.43
N LEU A 25 -2.29 -20.43 -8.16
CA LEU A 25 -1.33 -19.87 -7.21
C LEU A 25 -0.13 -20.82 -6.96
N ALA A 26 -0.41 -22.10 -6.77
CA ALA A 26 0.60 -23.11 -6.47
C ALA A 26 1.55 -23.34 -7.67
N LYS A 27 1.04 -23.32 -8.91
CA LYS A 27 1.89 -23.32 -10.12
C LYS A 27 2.85 -22.14 -10.15
N THR A 28 2.37 -20.92 -9.88
CA THR A 28 3.20 -19.71 -9.96
C THR A 28 4.22 -19.59 -8.82
N TYR A 29 3.94 -20.14 -7.64
CA TYR A 29 4.82 -20.04 -6.46
C TYR A 29 5.58 -21.32 -6.08
N GLY A 30 5.36 -22.43 -6.77
CA GLY A 30 5.91 -23.75 -6.39
C GLY A 30 5.35 -24.26 -5.07
N SER A 31 4.10 -23.92 -4.74
CA SER A 31 3.47 -24.24 -3.45
C SER A 31 2.95 -25.68 -3.41
N LYS A 32 2.91 -26.25 -2.20
CA LYS A 32 2.15 -27.46 -1.87
C LYS A 32 0.68 -27.13 -1.60
N ILE A 33 -0.23 -27.93 -2.11
CA ILE A 33 -1.66 -27.85 -1.78
C ILE A 33 -1.98 -28.85 -0.66
N VAL A 34 -2.85 -28.45 0.26
CA VAL A 34 -3.45 -29.32 1.28
C VAL A 34 -4.96 -29.26 1.07
N GLY A 35 -5.51 -30.30 0.42
CA GLY A 35 -6.95 -30.44 0.23
C GLY A 35 -7.59 -31.04 1.49
N SER A 36 -8.65 -30.42 2.00
CA SER A 36 -9.33 -30.92 3.20
C SER A 36 -10.84 -31.01 3.05
N HIS A 37 -11.46 -31.90 3.83
CA HIS A 37 -12.91 -31.92 4.01
C HIS A 37 -13.23 -32.41 5.42
N VAL A 38 -14.32 -31.89 6.00
CA VAL A 38 -14.77 -32.28 7.35
C VAL A 38 -16.15 -32.92 7.28
N TYR A 39 -16.25 -34.19 7.66
CA TYR A 39 -17.51 -34.90 7.80
C TYR A 39 -17.93 -35.05 9.27
N ALA A 40 -19.19 -35.40 9.52
CA ALA A 40 -19.85 -35.21 10.81
C ALA A 40 -20.48 -36.49 11.41
N ALA A 41 -19.86 -37.66 11.20
CA ALA A 41 -20.41 -38.98 11.52
C ALA A 41 -20.97 -39.09 12.96
N LYS A 42 -20.17 -38.83 13.99
CA LYS A 42 -20.62 -38.85 15.41
C LYS A 42 -21.76 -37.88 15.73
N MET A 43 -21.95 -36.81 14.94
CA MET A 43 -23.10 -35.91 15.11
C MET A 43 -24.36 -36.43 14.41
N HIS A 44 -24.21 -37.15 13.30
CA HIS A 44 -25.31 -37.83 12.63
C HIS A 44 -25.85 -38.99 13.48
N ASP A 45 -24.96 -39.84 14.00
CA ASP A 45 -25.29 -40.90 14.96
C ASP A 45 -26.07 -40.37 16.18
N LYS A 46 -25.56 -39.29 16.80
CA LYS A 46 -26.26 -38.66 17.93
C LYS A 46 -27.63 -38.10 17.57
N ARG A 47 -27.88 -37.69 16.31
CA ARG A 47 -29.21 -37.25 15.87
C ARG A 47 -30.13 -38.41 15.55
N PHE A 48 -29.64 -39.47 14.92
CA PHE A 48 -30.37 -40.72 14.72
C PHE A 48 -30.91 -41.27 16.05
N LYS A 49 -30.04 -41.39 17.07
CA LYS A 49 -30.40 -41.81 18.44
C LYS A 49 -31.40 -40.89 19.16
N GLN A 50 -31.62 -39.67 18.66
CA GLN A 50 -32.65 -38.74 19.16
C GLN A 50 -33.95 -38.80 18.36
N MET A 51 -33.97 -39.45 17.20
CA MET A 51 -35.15 -39.67 16.36
C MET A 51 -35.83 -41.01 16.65
N GLU A 52 -35.17 -41.93 17.37
CA GLU A 52 -35.68 -43.28 17.71
C GLU A 52 -37.09 -43.25 18.34
N ALA A 53 -37.37 -42.28 19.22
CA ALA A 53 -38.69 -42.13 19.87
C ALA A 53 -39.79 -41.53 18.96
N GLY A 54 -39.47 -41.25 17.69
CA GLY A 54 -40.41 -40.83 16.65
C GLY A 54 -40.49 -41.82 15.48
N LEU A 55 -39.97 -43.03 15.65
CA LEU A 55 -40.13 -44.12 14.68
C LEU A 55 -41.54 -44.73 14.77
N PRO A 56 -42.00 -45.42 13.71
CA PRO A 56 -43.14 -46.33 13.79
C PRO A 56 -42.94 -47.41 14.87
N GLU A 57 -44.02 -47.80 15.53
CA GLU A 57 -44.00 -48.70 16.70
C GLU A 57 -43.40 -50.09 16.41
N GLU A 58 -43.46 -50.54 15.15
CA GLU A 58 -42.78 -51.75 14.65
C GLU A 58 -41.24 -51.74 14.80
N TYR A 59 -40.63 -50.57 15.01
CA TYR A 59 -39.18 -50.40 15.22
C TYR A 59 -38.81 -50.07 16.67
N HIS A 60 -39.76 -50.05 17.61
CA HIS A 60 -39.47 -49.79 19.03
C HIS A 60 -38.99 -51.03 19.82
N ASP A 61 -38.89 -52.21 19.20
CA ASP A 61 -38.24 -53.37 19.82
C ASP A 61 -36.74 -53.13 20.04
N GLU A 62 -36.24 -53.48 21.22
CA GLU A 62 -34.85 -53.23 21.64
C GLU A 62 -33.81 -53.81 20.66
N LYS A 63 -34.07 -54.98 20.07
CA LYS A 63 -33.15 -55.65 19.14
C LYS A 63 -33.17 -55.00 17.77
N GLU A 64 -34.34 -54.52 17.33
CA GLU A 64 -34.46 -53.80 16.06
C GLU A 64 -33.84 -52.41 16.17
N LEU A 65 -34.00 -51.70 17.29
CA LEU A 65 -33.28 -50.45 17.57
C LEU A 65 -31.76 -50.66 17.55
N ASP A 66 -31.22 -51.67 18.25
CA ASP A 66 -29.78 -51.94 18.24
C ASP A 66 -29.24 -52.38 16.87
N ARG A 67 -30.01 -53.19 16.13
CA ARG A 67 -29.72 -53.55 14.74
C ARG A 67 -29.69 -52.32 13.84
N GLN A 68 -30.67 -51.41 13.98
CA GLN A 68 -30.71 -50.17 13.20
C GLN A 68 -29.58 -49.23 13.55
N ARG A 69 -29.22 -49.06 14.84
CA ARG A 69 -28.05 -48.28 15.27
C ARG A 69 -26.77 -48.79 14.59
N GLN A 70 -26.54 -50.11 14.55
CA GLN A 70 -25.36 -50.73 13.93
C GLN A 70 -25.35 -50.58 12.40
N ILE A 71 -26.50 -50.79 11.73
CA ILE A 71 -26.64 -50.62 10.28
C ILE A 71 -26.45 -49.14 9.90
N HIS A 72 -27.10 -48.23 10.61
CA HIS A 72 -27.01 -46.79 10.37
C HIS A 72 -25.59 -46.25 10.57
N ASP A 73 -24.92 -46.57 11.69
CA ASP A 73 -23.56 -46.08 11.94
C ASP A 73 -22.57 -46.61 10.88
N SER A 74 -22.62 -47.90 10.56
CA SER A 74 -21.74 -48.48 9.53
C SER A 74 -21.99 -47.90 8.13
N LEU A 75 -23.25 -47.76 7.71
CA LEU A 75 -23.59 -47.19 6.40
C LEU A 75 -23.29 -45.69 6.30
N ILE A 76 -23.66 -44.88 7.31
CA ILE A 76 -23.45 -43.43 7.26
C ILE A 76 -21.99 -43.07 7.48
N THR A 77 -21.29 -43.70 8.43
CA THR A 77 -19.85 -43.43 8.63
C THR A 77 -19.06 -43.81 7.39
N ARG A 78 -19.37 -44.95 6.74
CA ARG A 78 -18.70 -45.33 5.49
C ARG A 78 -19.12 -44.46 4.30
N GLY A 79 -20.39 -44.09 4.19
CA GLY A 79 -20.89 -43.20 3.13
C GLY A 79 -20.28 -41.80 3.19
N LEU A 80 -20.20 -41.20 4.38
CA LEU A 80 -19.54 -39.91 4.59
C LEU A 80 -18.03 -39.95 4.29
N GLN A 81 -17.35 -41.06 4.59
CA GLN A 81 -15.96 -41.26 4.15
C GLN A 81 -15.85 -41.32 2.62
N ILE A 82 -16.71 -42.08 1.93
CA ILE A 82 -16.68 -42.18 0.46
C ILE A 82 -16.99 -40.83 -0.20
N ILE A 83 -17.88 -40.01 0.36
CA ILE A 83 -18.13 -38.64 -0.09
C ILE A 83 -16.89 -37.75 0.14
N THR A 84 -16.26 -37.88 1.31
CA THR A 84 -15.02 -37.17 1.66
C THR A 84 -13.89 -37.50 0.67
N ASP A 85 -13.67 -38.79 0.39
CA ASP A 85 -12.65 -39.26 -0.54
C ASP A 85 -12.96 -38.77 -1.96
N SER A 86 -14.21 -38.87 -2.42
CA SER A 86 -14.67 -38.35 -3.73
C SER A 86 -14.43 -36.85 -3.91
N TYR A 87 -14.60 -36.04 -2.86
CA TYR A 87 -14.36 -34.59 -2.91
C TYR A 87 -12.86 -34.27 -2.94
N LEU A 88 -12.03 -35.06 -2.25
CA LEU A 88 -10.58 -34.94 -2.30
C LEU A 88 -10.01 -35.42 -3.64
N ASP A 89 -10.55 -36.48 -4.24
CA ASP A 89 -10.16 -36.98 -5.57
C ASP A 89 -10.23 -35.90 -6.67
N TYR A 90 -11.15 -34.93 -6.57
CA TYR A 90 -11.18 -33.76 -7.45
C TYR A 90 -9.95 -32.85 -7.27
N VAL A 91 -9.51 -32.63 -6.03
CA VAL A 91 -8.31 -31.84 -5.69
C VAL A 91 -7.05 -32.55 -6.19
N ASP A 92 -6.88 -33.84 -5.91
CA ASP A 92 -5.71 -34.60 -6.37
C ASP A 92 -5.67 -34.73 -7.90
N LYS A 93 -6.82 -34.86 -8.57
CA LYS A 93 -6.90 -34.81 -10.03
C LYS A 93 -6.35 -33.48 -10.55
N LYS A 94 -6.88 -32.35 -10.05
CA LYS A 94 -6.43 -31.00 -10.45
C LYS A 94 -4.95 -30.74 -10.11
N CYS A 95 -4.45 -31.29 -9.01
CA CYS A 95 -3.02 -31.22 -8.65
C CYS A 95 -2.14 -32.12 -9.53
N SER A 96 -2.62 -33.30 -9.92
CA SER A 96 -1.90 -34.23 -10.82
C SER A 96 -1.82 -33.68 -12.24
N GLU A 97 -2.94 -33.15 -12.77
CA GLU A 97 -2.99 -32.38 -14.03
C GLU A 97 -2.08 -31.13 -14.01
N ALA A 98 -1.66 -30.70 -12.82
CA ALA A 98 -0.78 -29.57 -12.59
C ALA A 98 0.68 -29.94 -12.24
N ASN A 99 1.00 -31.23 -12.05
CA ASN A 99 2.26 -31.72 -11.46
C ASN A 99 2.62 -31.06 -10.11
N LEU A 100 1.62 -30.80 -9.26
CA LEU A 100 1.79 -30.16 -7.96
C LEU A 100 1.82 -31.17 -6.80
N PRO A 101 2.65 -30.95 -5.75
CA PRO A 101 2.59 -31.74 -4.53
C PRO A 101 1.29 -31.44 -3.76
N VAL A 102 0.55 -32.50 -3.43
CA VAL A 102 -0.74 -32.44 -2.73
C VAL A 102 -0.71 -33.28 -1.44
N GLU A 103 -1.50 -32.89 -0.44
CA GLU A 103 -1.78 -33.66 0.77
C GLU A 103 -3.28 -33.69 1.03
N ARG A 104 -3.81 -34.85 1.43
CA ARG A 104 -5.21 -35.05 1.83
C ARG A 104 -5.39 -34.90 3.34
N ARG A 105 -6.41 -34.15 3.76
CA ARG A 105 -6.88 -34.05 5.15
C ARG A 105 -8.36 -34.42 5.23
N SER A 106 -8.63 -35.71 5.43
CA SER A 106 -9.95 -36.22 5.81
C SER A 106 -10.12 -36.07 7.33
N LEU A 107 -11.14 -35.30 7.75
CA LEU A 107 -11.29 -34.85 9.14
C LEU A 107 -12.72 -35.12 9.64
N GLU A 108 -12.88 -35.49 10.91
CA GLU A 108 -14.20 -35.72 11.51
C GLU A 108 -14.52 -34.68 12.60
N GLY A 109 -15.72 -34.10 12.57
CA GLY A 109 -16.29 -33.37 13.70
C GLY A 109 -17.23 -32.24 13.30
N ARG A 110 -17.14 -31.10 13.99
CA ARG A 110 -17.87 -29.87 13.64
C ARG A 110 -17.04 -29.07 12.64
N ASN A 111 -17.48 -29.00 11.39
CA ASN A 111 -16.78 -28.40 10.24
C ASN A 111 -15.95 -27.16 10.59
N TRP A 112 -16.59 -26.03 10.93
CA TRP A 112 -15.87 -24.79 11.27
C TRP A 112 -14.86 -24.92 12.43
N LYS A 113 -15.12 -25.82 13.40
CA LYS A 113 -14.27 -25.98 14.57
C LYS A 113 -12.99 -26.72 14.17
N VAL A 114 -13.14 -27.88 13.54
CA VAL A 114 -12.00 -28.73 13.16
C VAL A 114 -11.17 -28.07 12.06
N LEU A 115 -11.79 -27.33 11.13
CA LEU A 115 -11.06 -26.47 10.18
C LEU A 115 -10.23 -25.40 10.89
N ALA A 116 -10.82 -24.65 11.82
CA ALA A 116 -10.09 -23.61 12.55
C ALA A 116 -8.99 -24.18 13.47
N GLU A 117 -9.18 -25.38 14.01
CA GLU A 117 -8.15 -26.08 14.79
C GLU A 117 -7.01 -26.55 13.89
N ASP A 118 -7.28 -27.27 12.79
CA ASP A 118 -6.23 -27.73 11.86
C ASP A 118 -5.46 -26.55 11.22
N ILE A 119 -6.13 -25.49 10.77
CA ILE A 119 -5.48 -24.31 10.21
C ILE A 119 -4.55 -23.64 11.24
N ASN A 120 -5.05 -23.34 12.44
CA ASN A 120 -4.22 -22.67 13.45
C ASN A 120 -3.07 -23.58 13.94
N THR A 121 -3.26 -24.91 14.02
CA THR A 121 -2.22 -25.85 14.46
C THR A 121 -1.12 -26.07 13.41
N ASN A 122 -1.45 -26.19 12.12
CA ASN A 122 -0.46 -26.46 11.07
C ASN A 122 0.14 -25.18 10.46
N ALA A 123 -0.47 -24.01 10.71
CA ALA A 123 0.03 -22.69 10.31
C ALA A 123 0.34 -22.54 8.80
N TYR A 124 -0.61 -22.97 7.96
CA TYR A 124 -0.51 -22.82 6.49
C TYR A 124 -0.37 -21.34 6.08
N ASP A 125 0.39 -21.03 5.02
CA ASP A 125 0.64 -19.62 4.66
C ASP A 125 -0.62 -18.92 4.10
N LEU A 126 -1.44 -19.66 3.32
CA LEU A 126 -2.69 -19.20 2.72
C LEU A 126 -3.79 -20.26 2.88
N VAL A 127 -5.01 -19.81 3.21
CA VAL A 127 -6.23 -20.61 3.19
C VAL A 127 -7.17 -20.04 2.13
N ILE A 128 -7.71 -20.90 1.25
CA ILE A 128 -8.67 -20.50 0.21
C ILE A 128 -9.99 -21.23 0.45
N MET A 129 -11.07 -20.49 0.75
CA MET A 129 -12.39 -21.07 1.03
C MET A 129 -13.46 -20.54 0.07
N GLY A 130 -14.47 -21.38 -0.21
CA GLY A 130 -15.71 -20.89 -0.80
C GLY A 130 -16.46 -19.96 0.14
N ALA A 131 -17.06 -18.89 -0.39
CA ALA A 131 -17.91 -17.99 0.38
C ALA A 131 -19.23 -18.64 0.82
N LEU A 132 -19.79 -19.48 -0.05
CA LEU A 132 -20.97 -20.30 0.18
C LEU A 132 -20.60 -21.78 -0.06
N GLY A 133 -21.40 -22.68 0.52
CA GLY A 133 -21.26 -24.13 0.35
C GLY A 133 -22.55 -24.76 -0.17
N VAL A 134 -22.57 -26.09 -0.33
CA VAL A 134 -23.68 -26.83 -0.96
C VAL A 134 -25.06 -26.68 -0.28
N GLY A 135 -25.09 -26.23 0.98
CA GLY A 135 -26.32 -25.93 1.73
C GLY A 135 -26.83 -24.49 1.60
N ALA A 136 -26.37 -23.71 0.61
CA ALA A 136 -26.77 -22.32 0.45
C ALA A 136 -28.21 -22.17 -0.09
N VAL A 137 -28.94 -21.21 0.49
CA VAL A 137 -30.27 -20.75 0.04
C VAL A 137 -30.19 -19.35 -0.56
N LYS A 138 -31.23 -18.91 -1.27
CA LYS A 138 -31.27 -17.65 -2.05
C LYS A 138 -30.70 -16.42 -1.31
N ASP A 139 -31.03 -16.25 -0.04
CA ASP A 139 -30.67 -15.06 0.75
C ASP A 139 -29.36 -15.24 1.56
N SER A 140 -28.53 -16.22 1.19
CA SER A 140 -27.26 -16.51 1.88
C SER A 140 -26.17 -15.51 1.50
N VAL A 141 -25.80 -14.62 2.43
CA VAL A 141 -24.74 -13.62 2.22
C VAL A 141 -23.33 -14.21 2.38
N ILE A 142 -23.15 -15.13 3.34
CA ILE A 142 -21.90 -15.88 3.58
C ILE A 142 -22.20 -17.18 4.33
N GLY A 143 -21.41 -18.21 4.06
CA GLY A 143 -21.49 -19.53 4.68
C GLY A 143 -21.08 -19.49 6.14
N SER A 144 -21.90 -20.10 7.01
CA SER A 144 -21.70 -20.11 8.45
C SER A 144 -20.40 -20.80 8.89
N ASN A 145 -19.87 -21.74 8.09
CA ASN A 145 -18.55 -22.32 8.31
C ASN A 145 -17.44 -21.31 8.00
N THR A 146 -17.46 -20.72 6.80
CA THR A 146 -16.47 -19.75 6.31
C THR A 146 -16.32 -18.56 7.25
N GLU A 147 -17.44 -17.97 7.70
CA GLU A 147 -17.41 -16.87 8.68
C GLU A 147 -16.80 -17.29 10.02
N ARG A 148 -17.17 -18.46 10.54
CA ARG A 148 -16.69 -18.96 11.85
C ARG A 148 -15.21 -19.33 11.83
N VAL A 149 -14.69 -19.81 10.70
CA VAL A 149 -13.26 -20.09 10.49
C VAL A 149 -12.48 -18.79 10.35
N LEU A 150 -12.91 -17.86 9.49
CA LEU A 150 -12.21 -16.58 9.28
C LEU A 150 -12.12 -15.75 10.57
N ARG A 151 -13.19 -15.70 11.37
CA ARG A 151 -13.16 -15.10 12.72
C ARG A 151 -12.18 -15.78 13.71
N ARG A 152 -11.63 -16.96 13.41
CA ARG A 152 -10.77 -17.75 14.33
C ARG A 152 -9.36 -18.03 13.83
N VAL A 153 -9.07 -17.84 12.55
CA VAL A 153 -7.71 -17.96 12.00
C VAL A 153 -6.92 -16.67 12.25
N ARG A 154 -5.66 -16.80 12.68
CA ARG A 154 -4.78 -15.65 12.98
C ARG A 154 -3.41 -15.71 12.30
N ASN A 155 -3.01 -16.88 11.82
CA ASN A 155 -1.66 -17.17 11.30
C ASN A 155 -1.61 -17.40 9.78
N SER A 156 -2.75 -17.56 9.11
CA SER A 156 -2.87 -17.72 7.65
C SER A 156 -3.60 -16.52 7.02
N ASP A 157 -3.17 -16.07 5.83
CA ASP A 157 -4.03 -15.20 5.02
C ASP A 157 -5.29 -15.98 4.57
N MET A 158 -6.44 -15.31 4.49
CA MET A 158 -7.74 -15.93 4.20
C MET A 158 -8.32 -15.38 2.89
N LEU A 159 -8.26 -16.14 1.80
CA LEU A 159 -8.89 -15.81 0.52
C LEU A 159 -10.28 -16.45 0.42
N ILE A 160 -11.33 -15.62 0.33
CA ILE A 160 -12.73 -16.04 0.26
C ILE A 160 -13.27 -15.84 -1.16
N ILE A 161 -13.63 -16.94 -1.80
CA ILE A 161 -14.13 -16.98 -3.18
C ILE A 161 -15.64 -16.71 -3.19
N LYS A 162 -16.01 -15.45 -3.41
CA LYS A 162 -17.39 -14.97 -3.50
C LYS A 162 -17.97 -15.08 -4.91
N GLN A 163 -17.14 -15.10 -5.94
CA GLN A 163 -17.56 -15.27 -7.34
C GLN A 163 -16.77 -16.40 -8.00
N PRO A 164 -17.41 -17.30 -8.77
CA PRO A 164 -16.76 -18.39 -9.50
C PRO A 164 -16.04 -17.88 -10.77
N ASN A 165 -15.31 -16.78 -10.65
CA ASN A 165 -14.63 -16.10 -11.76
C ASN A 165 -13.15 -16.54 -11.84
N PRO A 166 -12.61 -16.76 -13.05
CA PRO A 166 -11.19 -17.07 -13.25
C PRO A 166 -10.25 -16.03 -12.64
N VAL A 167 -9.02 -16.47 -12.32
CA VAL A 167 -7.93 -15.57 -11.92
C VAL A 167 -7.70 -14.50 -13.00
N GLY A 168 -7.61 -13.24 -12.58
CA GLY A 168 -7.35 -12.12 -13.50
C GLY A 168 -8.58 -11.59 -14.24
N SER A 169 -9.81 -11.95 -13.86
CA SER A 169 -11.06 -11.44 -14.48
C SER A 169 -11.34 -9.94 -14.24
N GLY A 170 -10.35 -9.17 -13.79
CA GLY A 170 -10.49 -7.80 -13.29
C GLY A 170 -9.28 -7.41 -12.44
N LYS A 171 -9.14 -6.12 -12.13
CA LYS A 171 -8.01 -5.59 -11.34
C LYS A 171 -8.01 -6.11 -9.88
N ILE A 172 -6.86 -6.04 -9.22
CA ILE A 172 -6.73 -6.23 -7.77
C ILE A 172 -6.87 -4.85 -7.10
N VAL A 173 -7.66 -4.78 -6.03
CA VAL A 173 -7.83 -3.56 -5.22
C VAL A 173 -7.36 -3.83 -3.79
N VAL A 174 -6.47 -2.99 -3.27
CA VAL A 174 -6.00 -3.07 -1.86
C VAL A 174 -6.56 -1.89 -1.09
N ALA A 175 -7.29 -2.12 0.00
CA ALA A 175 -7.66 -1.06 0.93
C ALA A 175 -6.59 -0.91 2.02
N VAL A 176 -6.02 0.29 2.13
CA VAL A 176 -5.04 0.66 3.16
C VAL A 176 -5.61 1.66 4.15
N ASP A 177 -5.24 1.50 5.42
CA ASP A 177 -5.65 2.33 6.56
C ASP A 177 -4.47 2.78 7.43
N GLY A 178 -3.24 2.45 7.03
CA GLY A 178 -2.02 2.67 7.81
C GLY A 178 -1.63 1.51 8.74
N SER A 179 -2.50 0.52 8.93
CA SER A 179 -2.20 -0.60 9.85
C SER A 179 -1.17 -1.57 9.26
N PRO A 180 -0.41 -2.30 10.12
CA PRO A 180 0.52 -3.31 9.64
C PRO A 180 -0.15 -4.42 8.82
N TYR A 181 -1.43 -4.72 9.08
CA TYR A 181 -2.18 -5.74 8.36
C TYR A 181 -2.60 -5.28 6.96
N SER A 182 -2.94 -4.00 6.78
CA SER A 182 -3.31 -3.48 5.46
C SER A 182 -2.09 -3.23 4.57
N PHE A 183 -0.96 -2.78 5.11
CA PHE A 183 0.32 -2.80 4.38
C PHE A 183 0.82 -4.23 4.12
N GLY A 184 0.55 -5.20 5.01
CA GLY A 184 0.77 -6.62 4.71
C GLY A 184 -0.06 -7.09 3.50
N GLY A 185 -1.32 -6.65 3.43
CA GLY A 185 -2.21 -6.84 2.28
C GLY A 185 -1.71 -6.16 1.01
N LEU A 186 -1.06 -5.00 1.10
CA LEU A 186 -0.39 -4.34 -0.04
C LEU A 186 0.76 -5.21 -0.59
N MET A 187 1.64 -5.72 0.27
CA MET A 187 2.72 -6.62 -0.16
C MET A 187 2.18 -7.90 -0.81
N THR A 188 1.04 -8.40 -0.33
CA THR A 188 0.29 -9.50 -0.96
C THR A 188 -0.27 -9.09 -2.33
N GLY A 189 -0.92 -7.92 -2.44
CA GLY A 189 -1.49 -7.40 -3.68
C GLY A 189 -0.46 -7.17 -4.77
N LEU A 190 0.69 -6.56 -4.43
CA LEU A 190 1.81 -6.34 -5.35
C LEU A 190 2.40 -7.67 -5.85
N ALA A 191 2.59 -8.65 -4.97
CA ALA A 191 3.07 -9.97 -5.34
C ALA A 191 2.09 -10.70 -6.28
N LEU A 192 0.79 -10.67 -5.99
CA LEU A 192 -0.27 -11.27 -6.83
C LEU A 192 -0.41 -10.54 -8.18
N GLY A 193 -0.30 -9.21 -8.20
CA GLY A 193 -0.33 -8.40 -9.42
C GLY A 193 0.79 -8.77 -10.38
N LYS A 194 2.02 -8.89 -9.87
CA LYS A 194 3.18 -9.41 -10.64
C LYS A 194 2.98 -10.86 -11.09
N ALA A 195 2.54 -11.73 -10.18
CA ALA A 195 2.39 -13.17 -10.42
C ALA A 195 1.37 -13.53 -11.51
N PHE A 196 0.36 -12.68 -11.71
CA PHE A 196 -0.74 -12.89 -12.67
C PHE A 196 -0.84 -11.79 -13.74
N ASN A 197 0.11 -10.85 -13.79
CA ASN A 197 0.12 -9.69 -14.68
C ASN A 197 -1.21 -8.88 -14.66
N VAL A 198 -1.77 -8.67 -13.46
CA VAL A 198 -3.01 -7.90 -13.23
C VAL A 198 -2.68 -6.54 -12.61
N PRO A 199 -3.30 -5.43 -13.07
CA PRO A 199 -3.12 -4.13 -12.44
C PRO A 199 -3.59 -4.15 -10.97
N VAL A 200 -2.82 -3.47 -10.13
CA VAL A 200 -3.10 -3.27 -8.70
C VAL A 200 -3.44 -1.80 -8.48
N GLU A 201 -4.58 -1.54 -7.82
CA GLU A 201 -4.98 -0.20 -7.39
C GLU A 201 -5.12 -0.15 -5.87
N VAL A 202 -4.56 0.88 -5.25
CA VAL A 202 -4.61 1.09 -3.80
C VAL A 202 -5.67 2.14 -3.48
N ILE A 203 -6.56 1.84 -2.55
CA ILE A 203 -7.60 2.75 -2.08
C ILE A 203 -7.46 2.99 -0.57
N SER A 204 -7.82 4.18 -0.13
CA SER A 204 -7.76 4.62 1.27
C SER A 204 -9.03 5.42 1.55
N ALA A 205 -9.63 5.27 2.73
CA ALA A 205 -10.95 5.86 3.01
C ALA A 205 -11.01 6.50 4.41
N PHE A 206 -11.42 7.76 4.46
CA PHE A 206 -11.55 8.54 5.69
C PHE A 206 -12.98 9.03 5.87
N ASP A 207 -13.45 9.11 7.12
CA ASP A 207 -14.84 9.41 7.46
C ASP A 207 -14.97 10.76 8.19
N PRO A 208 -15.11 11.89 7.47
CA PRO A 208 -15.33 13.20 8.10
C PRO A 208 -16.73 13.30 8.74
N TYR A 209 -17.69 12.50 8.27
CA TYR A 209 -19.11 12.68 8.63
C TYR A 209 -19.46 12.25 10.06
N PHE A 210 -18.59 11.49 10.73
CA PHE A 210 -18.88 10.92 12.05
C PHE A 210 -19.04 11.96 13.16
N HIS A 211 -18.18 12.99 13.24
CA HIS A 211 -18.29 13.98 14.33
C HIS A 211 -19.52 14.87 14.19
N TYR A 212 -19.95 15.23 12.97
CA TYR A 212 -21.20 16.00 12.80
C TYR A 212 -22.40 15.22 13.35
N ALA A 213 -22.49 13.91 13.07
CA ALA A 213 -23.53 13.04 13.61
C ALA A 213 -23.44 12.93 15.15
N ALA A 214 -22.24 12.81 15.70
CA ALA A 214 -22.01 12.77 17.15
C ALA A 214 -22.37 14.09 17.84
N PHE A 215 -21.93 15.24 17.32
CA PHE A 215 -22.24 16.56 17.84
C PHE A 215 -23.74 16.85 17.79
N HIS A 216 -24.42 16.51 16.70
CA HIS A 216 -25.87 16.64 16.59
C HIS A 216 -26.60 15.77 17.63
N SER A 217 -26.16 14.52 17.84
CA SER A 217 -26.73 13.65 18.87
C SER A 217 -26.47 14.14 20.29
N ILE A 218 -25.33 14.80 20.55
CA ILE A 218 -24.96 15.32 21.88
C ILE A 218 -25.70 16.63 22.20
N SER A 219 -25.89 17.51 21.20
CA SER A 219 -26.56 18.81 21.40
C SER A 219 -28.01 18.70 21.86
N GLY A 220 -28.71 17.61 21.50
CA GLY A 220 -30.06 17.30 21.98
C GLY A 220 -30.13 16.72 23.41
N VAL A 221 -29.00 16.46 24.07
CA VAL A 221 -28.92 15.75 25.36
C VAL A 221 -28.24 16.58 26.46
N LEU A 222 -27.36 17.53 26.12
CA LEU A 222 -26.72 18.41 27.12
C LEU A 222 -27.71 19.41 27.72
N ASN A 223 -27.58 19.65 29.03
CA ASN A 223 -28.24 20.76 29.70
C ASN A 223 -27.57 22.11 29.34
N GLU A 224 -28.22 23.22 29.69
CA GLU A 224 -27.78 24.57 29.30
C GLU A 224 -26.40 24.95 29.86
N GLU A 225 -26.00 24.37 30.99
CA GLU A 225 -24.68 24.58 31.60
C GLU A 225 -23.59 23.81 30.86
N ALA A 226 -23.78 22.51 30.62
CA ALA A 226 -22.85 21.68 29.86
C ALA A 226 -22.68 22.17 28.42
N GLY A 227 -23.76 22.62 27.77
CA GLY A 227 -23.69 23.19 26.42
C GLY A 227 -22.83 24.46 26.32
N LYS A 228 -22.83 25.30 27.37
CA LYS A 228 -21.95 26.49 27.46
C LYS A 228 -20.48 26.11 27.64
N VAL A 229 -20.19 25.04 28.39
CA VAL A 229 -18.82 24.51 28.54
C VAL A 229 -18.32 23.84 27.26
N PHE A 230 -19.19 23.13 26.54
CA PHE A 230 -18.82 22.36 25.35
C PHE A 230 -18.54 23.23 24.11
N ARG A 231 -19.10 24.44 24.04
CA ARG A 231 -18.88 25.45 22.98
C ARG A 231 -19.06 24.91 21.55
N PHE A 232 -20.20 24.28 21.27
CA PHE A 232 -20.51 23.64 19.97
C PHE A 232 -20.02 24.40 18.73
N LYS A 233 -20.29 25.70 18.60
CA LYS A 233 -19.89 26.51 17.42
C LYS A 233 -18.38 26.65 17.22
N GLU A 234 -17.58 26.59 18.29
CA GLU A 234 -16.12 26.60 18.19
C GLU A 234 -15.59 25.21 17.82
N GLN A 235 -16.22 24.14 18.35
CA GLN A 235 -15.89 22.75 18.02
C GLN A 235 -16.24 22.40 16.56
N GLU A 236 -17.48 22.67 16.14
CA GLU A 236 -18.01 22.41 14.80
C GLU A 236 -17.12 23.07 13.74
N LYS A 237 -16.83 24.37 13.91
CA LYS A 237 -15.92 25.13 13.05
C LYS A 237 -14.49 24.56 13.00
N LEU A 238 -13.93 24.15 14.15
CA LEU A 238 -12.60 23.53 14.20
C LEU A 238 -12.56 22.22 13.40
N HIS A 239 -13.65 21.46 13.40
CA HIS A 239 -13.73 20.19 12.69
C HIS A 239 -13.85 20.39 11.17
N GLU A 240 -14.70 21.32 10.73
CA GLU A 240 -14.83 21.73 9.31
C GLU A 240 -13.51 22.25 8.72
N GLU A 241 -12.85 23.20 9.39
CA GLU A 241 -11.67 23.87 8.82
C GLU A 241 -10.37 23.04 8.96
N VAL A 242 -10.20 22.28 10.05
CA VAL A 242 -8.90 21.69 10.43
C VAL A 242 -8.90 20.17 10.53
N ILE A 243 -9.97 19.55 11.04
CA ILE A 243 -9.97 18.09 11.28
C ILE A 243 -10.20 17.33 9.97
N ASP A 244 -11.14 17.74 9.13
CA ASP A 244 -11.42 17.06 7.85
C ASP A 244 -10.22 17.13 6.90
N SER A 245 -9.56 18.29 6.82
CA SER A 245 -8.33 18.47 6.04
C SER A 245 -7.13 17.70 6.63
N GLY A 246 -7.04 17.61 7.97
CA GLY A 246 -6.05 16.80 8.67
C GLY A 246 -6.22 15.29 8.46
N LEU A 247 -7.45 14.77 8.56
CA LEU A 247 -7.79 13.37 8.32
C LEU A 247 -7.50 12.98 6.86
N ALA A 248 -7.98 13.77 5.90
CA ALA A 248 -7.70 13.55 4.48
C ALA A 248 -6.18 13.46 4.21
N LYS A 249 -5.37 14.31 4.87
CA LYS A 249 -3.91 14.27 4.74
C LYS A 249 -3.31 12.98 5.31
N ILE A 250 -3.73 12.50 6.48
CA ILE A 250 -3.22 11.25 7.07
C ILE A 250 -3.48 10.06 6.14
N TYR A 251 -4.73 9.91 5.66
CA TYR A 251 -5.12 8.81 4.78
C TYR A 251 -4.51 8.93 3.36
N GLN A 252 -4.16 10.15 2.91
CA GLN A 252 -3.34 10.37 1.72
C GLN A 252 -1.87 9.97 1.95
N SER A 253 -1.25 10.30 3.09
CA SER A 253 0.10 9.84 3.42
C SER A 253 0.23 8.31 3.38
N HIS A 254 -0.81 7.57 3.78
CA HIS A 254 -0.85 6.11 3.63
C HIS A 254 -0.88 5.64 2.17
N LEU A 255 -1.51 6.38 1.26
CA LEU A 255 -1.46 6.10 -0.19
C LEU A 255 -0.08 6.41 -0.80
N ASP A 256 0.55 7.51 -0.38
CA ASP A 256 1.87 7.88 -0.90
C ASP A 256 2.97 6.93 -0.41
N ILE A 257 2.95 6.53 0.87
CA ILE A 257 3.76 5.43 1.40
C ILE A 257 3.51 4.13 0.63
N SER A 258 2.25 3.84 0.28
CA SER A 258 1.91 2.64 -0.52
C SER A 258 2.50 2.69 -1.94
N ARG A 259 2.61 3.89 -2.54
CA ARG A 259 3.26 4.08 -3.84
C ARG A 259 4.79 3.94 -3.73
N GLU A 260 5.43 4.46 -2.68
CA GLU A 260 6.87 4.25 -2.47
C GLU A 260 7.20 2.76 -2.30
N ILE A 261 6.39 2.02 -1.52
CA ILE A 261 6.54 0.57 -1.36
C ILE A 261 6.42 -0.16 -2.70
N ALA A 262 5.44 0.20 -3.53
CA ALA A 262 5.30 -0.37 -4.87
C ALA A 262 6.51 -0.07 -5.77
N GLN A 263 7.02 1.17 -5.73
CA GLN A 263 8.15 1.61 -6.56
C GLN A 263 9.47 0.97 -6.11
N ALA A 264 9.68 0.75 -4.81
CA ALA A 264 10.77 -0.09 -4.29
C ALA A 264 10.67 -1.55 -4.78
N GLU A 265 9.45 -2.07 -4.89
CA GLU A 265 9.11 -3.34 -5.53
C GLU A 265 9.13 -3.27 -7.08
N GLN A 266 9.58 -2.18 -7.73
CA GLN A 266 9.63 -2.03 -9.20
C GLN A 266 8.25 -2.17 -9.86
N THR A 267 7.22 -1.57 -9.27
CA THR A 267 5.84 -1.54 -9.79
C THR A 267 5.24 -0.17 -9.49
N ASP A 268 4.44 0.40 -10.39
CA ASP A 268 3.66 1.59 -10.07
C ASP A 268 2.20 1.22 -9.80
N VAL A 269 1.55 1.95 -8.89
CA VAL A 269 0.16 1.69 -8.49
C VAL A 269 -0.66 2.97 -8.53
N LYS A 270 -1.84 2.87 -9.15
CA LYS A 270 -2.87 3.89 -9.04
C LYS A 270 -3.33 3.95 -7.58
N THR A 271 -3.49 5.16 -7.07
CA THR A 271 -3.95 5.44 -5.70
C THR A 271 -5.24 6.25 -5.75
N THR A 272 -6.25 5.92 -4.95
CA THR A 272 -7.49 6.71 -4.85
C THR A 272 -7.92 6.90 -3.41
N LEU A 273 -8.01 8.17 -2.97
CA LEU A 273 -8.59 8.54 -1.68
C LEU A 273 -10.12 8.60 -1.82
N LEU A 274 -10.82 8.06 -0.82
CA LEU A 274 -12.28 7.99 -0.75
C LEU A 274 -12.77 8.76 0.48
N ASP A 275 -13.74 9.64 0.26
CA ASP A 275 -14.40 10.43 1.30
C ASP A 275 -15.70 9.73 1.77
N GLY A 276 -15.78 9.46 3.07
CA GLY A 276 -16.93 8.91 3.79
C GLY A 276 -16.70 7.53 4.40
N LYS A 277 -17.77 6.93 4.94
CA LYS A 277 -17.69 5.70 5.75
C LYS A 277 -16.94 4.57 5.04
N ALA A 278 -15.81 4.14 5.62
CA ALA A 278 -14.82 3.32 4.90
C ALA A 278 -15.41 2.07 4.22
N PHE A 279 -16.12 1.20 4.96
CA PHE A 279 -16.74 0.02 4.36
C PHE A 279 -17.76 0.36 3.26
N GLU A 280 -18.57 1.41 3.45
CA GLU A 280 -19.61 1.83 2.50
C GLU A 280 -18.98 2.33 1.19
N LYS A 281 -17.97 3.19 1.29
CA LYS A 281 -17.27 3.77 0.13
C LYS A 281 -16.46 2.73 -0.62
N ILE A 282 -15.84 1.79 0.09
CA ILE A 282 -15.18 0.63 -0.53
C ILE A 282 -16.22 -0.27 -1.23
N ILE A 283 -17.41 -0.50 -0.67
CA ILE A 283 -18.49 -1.25 -1.35
C ILE A 283 -18.98 -0.52 -2.61
N GLN A 284 -19.21 0.80 -2.55
CA GLN A 284 -19.60 1.62 -3.71
C GLN A 284 -18.54 1.54 -4.81
N TYR A 285 -17.27 1.69 -4.43
CA TYR A 285 -16.13 1.58 -5.34
C TYR A 285 -16.04 0.18 -5.98
N VAL A 286 -16.11 -0.89 -5.19
CA VAL A 286 -16.05 -2.29 -5.67
C VAL A 286 -17.24 -2.64 -6.58
N ARG A 287 -18.44 -2.09 -6.33
CA ARG A 287 -19.61 -2.28 -7.20
C ARG A 287 -19.47 -1.55 -8.53
N LYS A 288 -18.81 -0.39 -8.55
CA LYS A 288 -18.56 0.40 -9.78
C LYS A 288 -17.44 -0.19 -10.63
N GLU A 289 -16.33 -0.55 -10.01
CA GLU A 289 -15.06 -0.88 -10.68
C GLU A 289 -14.83 -2.39 -10.85
N THR A 290 -15.75 -3.21 -10.34
CA THR A 290 -15.82 -4.69 -10.46
C THR A 290 -14.46 -5.41 -10.44
N PRO A 291 -13.62 -5.20 -9.41
CA PRO A 291 -12.33 -5.88 -9.30
C PRO A 291 -12.52 -7.39 -9.15
N TRP A 292 -11.51 -8.17 -9.56
CA TRP A 292 -11.50 -9.62 -9.32
C TRP A 292 -11.33 -9.91 -7.81
N LEU A 293 -10.46 -9.14 -7.15
CA LEU A 293 -10.07 -9.33 -5.76
C LEU A 293 -9.97 -7.99 -5.01
N LEU A 294 -10.64 -7.90 -3.86
CA LEU A 294 -10.39 -6.89 -2.83
C LEU A 294 -9.45 -7.48 -1.77
N ILE A 295 -8.45 -6.73 -1.33
CA ILE A 295 -7.53 -7.10 -0.24
C ILE A 295 -7.68 -6.10 0.90
N VAL A 296 -7.79 -6.62 2.13
CA VAL A 296 -7.98 -5.84 3.36
C VAL A 296 -7.16 -6.44 4.51
N GLY A 297 -6.81 -5.64 5.52
CA GLY A 297 -6.28 -6.17 6.79
C GLY A 297 -7.37 -6.90 7.60
N ARG A 298 -7.00 -7.89 8.43
CA ARG A 298 -7.93 -8.53 9.37
C ARG A 298 -8.51 -7.54 10.38
N ILE A 299 -7.65 -6.69 10.93
CA ILE A 299 -7.97 -5.59 11.86
C ILE A 299 -7.22 -4.32 11.40
N GLY A 300 -7.64 -3.15 11.88
CA GLY A 300 -7.14 -1.85 11.43
C GLY A 300 -6.33 -1.08 12.47
N VAL A 301 -6.05 0.20 12.22
CA VAL A 301 -5.24 1.06 13.13
C VAL A 301 -5.87 1.30 14.50
N HIS A 302 -7.20 1.24 14.61
CA HIS A 302 -7.95 1.39 15.86
C HIS A 302 -8.43 0.03 16.37
N SER A 303 -7.51 -0.93 16.57
CA SER A 303 -7.86 -2.29 16.97
C SER A 303 -6.80 -2.93 17.86
N ASP A 304 -7.24 -3.51 18.97
CA ASP A 304 -6.40 -4.34 19.84
C ASP A 304 -5.96 -5.64 19.11
N GLU A 305 -4.81 -6.20 19.49
CA GLU A 305 -4.22 -7.33 18.76
C GLU A 305 -5.06 -8.63 18.82
N ASP A 306 -5.83 -8.81 19.90
CA ASP A 306 -6.65 -9.98 20.19
C ASP A 306 -8.05 -9.91 19.55
N MET A 307 -8.52 -8.72 19.17
CA MET A 307 -9.77 -8.50 18.42
C MET A 307 -9.89 -9.48 17.26
N ASP A 308 -11.07 -10.05 17.01
CA ASP A 308 -11.19 -11.17 16.07
C ASP A 308 -11.17 -10.75 14.60
N ILE A 309 -11.99 -9.75 14.25
CA ILE A 309 -12.08 -9.14 12.93
C ILE A 309 -12.48 -7.66 13.07
N GLY A 310 -11.89 -6.79 12.24
CA GLY A 310 -12.26 -5.38 12.19
C GLY A 310 -13.67 -5.20 11.62
N SER A 311 -14.44 -4.25 12.16
CA SER A 311 -15.83 -4.00 11.72
C SER A 311 -15.95 -3.64 10.24
N ASN A 312 -14.99 -2.89 9.69
CA ASN A 312 -14.92 -2.62 8.25
C ASN A 312 -14.70 -3.93 7.46
N THR A 313 -13.75 -4.76 7.89
CA THR A 313 -13.40 -6.05 7.27
C THR A 313 -14.57 -7.04 7.29
N GLU A 314 -15.36 -7.09 8.38
CA GLU A 314 -16.58 -7.90 8.43
C GLU A 314 -17.66 -7.38 7.46
N ASN A 315 -17.93 -6.07 7.44
CA ASN A 315 -18.92 -5.49 6.53
C ASN A 315 -18.54 -5.71 5.06
N LEU A 316 -17.24 -5.65 4.73
CA LEU A 316 -16.73 -5.94 3.41
C LEU A 316 -16.83 -7.44 3.06
N LEU A 317 -16.45 -8.32 3.98
CA LEU A 317 -16.60 -9.77 3.84
C LEU A 317 -18.05 -10.17 3.51
N ARG A 318 -19.03 -9.56 4.18
CA ARG A 318 -20.46 -9.76 3.90
C ARG A 318 -20.89 -9.10 2.58
N SER A 319 -20.62 -7.81 2.38
CA SER A 319 -21.34 -6.98 1.39
C SER A 319 -20.58 -6.62 0.11
N ALA A 320 -19.28 -6.92 0.01
CA ALA A 320 -18.52 -6.76 -1.24
C ALA A 320 -18.94 -7.81 -2.28
N SER A 321 -18.97 -7.42 -3.56
CA SER A 321 -19.41 -8.27 -4.68
C SER A 321 -18.29 -9.09 -5.34
N CYS A 322 -17.02 -8.77 -5.08
CA CYS A 322 -15.84 -9.48 -5.59
C CYS A 322 -15.32 -10.54 -4.60
N ASN A 323 -14.30 -11.30 -4.99
CA ASN A 323 -13.53 -12.12 -4.04
C ASN A 323 -12.81 -11.22 -3.02
N ILE A 324 -12.54 -11.73 -1.82
CA ILE A 324 -11.89 -10.94 -0.76
C ILE A 324 -10.76 -11.72 -0.08
N LEU A 325 -9.57 -11.13 0.00
CA LEU A 325 -8.44 -11.63 0.80
C LEU A 325 -8.32 -10.81 2.08
N VAL A 326 -8.43 -11.48 3.22
CA VAL A 326 -8.21 -10.91 4.54
C VAL A 326 -6.79 -11.26 4.99
N SER A 327 -5.94 -10.23 5.06
CA SER A 327 -4.53 -10.32 5.40
C SER A 327 -4.33 -10.49 6.90
N ASN A 328 -3.69 -11.59 7.29
CA ASN A 328 -3.09 -11.79 8.62
C ASN A 328 -1.60 -11.43 8.61
N ARG A 329 -0.97 -11.37 7.44
CA ARG A 329 0.40 -10.87 7.29
C ARG A 329 0.51 -9.43 7.79
N LYS A 330 1.53 -9.15 8.60
CA LYS A 330 1.96 -7.81 9.00
C LYS A 330 3.13 -7.33 8.12
N TYR A 331 3.14 -6.04 7.78
CA TYR A 331 4.29 -5.32 7.23
C TYR A 331 4.33 -3.91 7.85
N VAL A 332 5.50 -3.44 8.29
CA VAL A 332 5.68 -2.09 8.82
C VAL A 332 6.64 -1.35 7.88
N PRO A 333 6.23 -0.23 7.25
CA PRO A 333 7.12 0.54 6.38
C PRO A 333 8.30 1.14 7.16
N PRO A 334 9.44 1.44 6.52
CA PRO A 334 10.59 2.08 7.19
C PRO A 334 10.21 3.38 7.90
N ILE A 335 10.84 3.66 9.05
CA ILE A 335 10.53 4.84 9.88
C ILE A 335 10.72 6.14 9.10
N ASP A 336 11.79 6.25 8.31
CA ASP A 336 12.08 7.47 7.56
C ASP A 336 11.08 7.69 6.41
N THR A 337 10.66 6.62 5.71
CA THR A 337 9.54 6.65 4.73
C THR A 337 8.24 7.11 5.38
N GLN A 338 7.88 6.55 6.55
CA GLN A 338 6.68 6.99 7.27
C GLN A 338 6.79 8.48 7.63
N ALA A 339 7.92 8.90 8.16
CA ALA A 339 8.14 10.25 8.63
C ALA A 339 8.20 11.30 7.51
N GLU A 340 8.70 10.96 6.31
CA GLU A 340 8.73 11.89 5.15
C GLU A 340 7.32 12.33 4.73
N TYR A 341 6.32 11.44 4.84
CA TYR A 341 4.92 11.75 4.49
C TYR A 341 4.02 12.15 5.67
N THR A 342 4.37 11.79 6.92
CA THR A 342 3.50 12.03 8.09
C THR A 342 4.00 13.09 9.06
N ILE A 343 5.29 13.46 9.03
CA ILE A 343 5.89 14.34 10.04
C ILE A 343 6.45 15.62 9.40
N ALA A 344 5.88 16.75 9.77
CA ALA A 344 6.47 18.07 9.51
C ALA A 344 7.47 18.45 10.62
N TRP A 345 8.43 19.33 10.30
CA TRP A 345 9.31 19.98 11.27
C TRP A 345 8.98 21.47 11.32
N THR A 346 9.07 22.12 12.48
CA THR A 346 9.04 23.60 12.54
C THR A 346 10.39 24.17 12.12
N GLU A 347 10.41 25.41 11.63
CA GLU A 347 11.65 26.02 11.11
C GLU A 347 12.71 26.15 12.21
N GLU A 348 12.30 26.44 13.45
CA GLU A 348 13.19 26.56 14.61
C GLU A 348 13.77 25.20 15.03
N ALA A 349 13.06 24.10 14.76
CA ALA A 349 13.55 22.74 14.99
C ALA A 349 14.54 22.32 13.89
N LEU A 350 14.30 22.69 12.63
CA LEU A 350 15.26 22.48 11.52
C LEU A 350 16.57 23.25 11.76
N ARG A 351 16.48 24.56 12.09
CA ARG A 351 17.64 25.40 12.50
C ARG A 351 18.38 24.88 13.74
N ARG A 352 17.77 23.96 14.50
CA ARG A 352 18.41 23.27 15.64
C ARG A 352 19.10 21.97 15.21
N MET A 353 18.56 21.24 14.23
CA MET A 353 19.23 20.09 13.62
C MET A 353 20.51 20.47 12.87
N GLU A 354 20.57 21.66 12.27
CA GLU A 354 21.77 22.20 11.63
C GLU A 354 22.96 22.29 12.62
N LYS A 355 22.70 22.59 13.89
CA LYS A 355 23.73 22.69 14.95
C LYS A 355 24.33 21.33 15.37
N ILE A 356 23.73 20.22 14.94
CA ILE A 356 24.24 18.87 15.13
C ILE A 356 25.29 18.59 14.03
N PRO A 357 26.51 18.13 14.38
CA PRO A 357 27.54 17.78 13.40
C PRO A 357 27.04 16.79 12.34
N VAL A 358 27.50 16.97 11.09
CA VAL A 358 26.97 16.27 9.91
C VAL A 358 26.89 14.75 10.10
N PHE A 359 27.94 14.13 10.63
CA PHE A 359 28.02 12.67 10.85
C PHE A 359 26.97 12.13 11.85
N ALA A 360 26.51 12.96 12.80
CA ALA A 360 25.51 12.60 13.79
C ALA A 360 24.08 13.06 13.41
N ARG A 361 23.97 14.02 12.48
CA ARG A 361 22.72 14.69 12.08
C ARG A 361 21.67 13.70 11.54
N GLY A 362 22.09 12.66 10.83
CA GLY A 362 21.22 11.58 10.35
C GLY A 362 20.65 10.72 11.48
N VAL A 363 21.52 10.16 12.32
CA VAL A 363 21.13 9.32 13.49
C VAL A 363 20.19 10.08 14.43
N ALA A 364 20.49 11.36 14.70
CA ALA A 364 19.63 12.23 15.49
C ALA A 364 18.25 12.42 14.85
N LYS A 365 18.18 12.63 13.52
CA LYS A 365 16.90 12.81 12.81
C LYS A 365 16.02 11.57 12.92
N THR A 366 16.54 10.39 12.60
CA THR A 366 15.78 9.12 12.67
C THR A 366 15.39 8.76 14.10
N ALA A 367 16.21 9.09 15.11
CA ALA A 367 15.86 8.88 16.51
C ALA A 367 14.74 9.82 17.00
N ILE A 368 14.76 11.11 16.59
CA ILE A 368 13.67 12.05 16.89
C ILE A 368 12.40 11.68 16.11
N HIS A 369 12.52 11.23 14.86
CA HIS A 369 11.40 10.67 14.07
C HIS A 369 10.77 9.46 14.76
N ARG A 370 11.57 8.51 15.26
CA ARG A 370 11.09 7.35 16.02
C ARG A 370 10.32 7.79 17.27
N TYR A 371 10.89 8.68 18.08
CA TYR A 371 10.20 9.24 19.25
C TYR A 371 8.89 9.95 18.87
N ALA A 372 8.89 10.71 17.78
CA ALA A 372 7.70 11.41 17.30
C ALA A 372 6.58 10.43 16.91
N ILE A 373 6.89 9.35 16.17
CA ILE A 373 5.91 8.29 15.86
C ILE A 373 5.43 7.59 17.14
N GLU A 374 6.34 7.18 18.03
CA GLU A 374 6.01 6.50 19.30
C GLU A 374 5.15 7.34 20.26
N LYS A 375 5.14 8.68 20.12
CA LYS A 375 4.30 9.60 20.92
C LYS A 375 3.16 10.25 20.12
N GLY A 376 2.95 9.89 18.85
CA GLY A 376 1.89 10.45 17.99
C GLY A 376 2.09 11.91 17.57
N HIS A 377 3.33 12.42 17.56
CA HIS A 377 3.66 13.78 17.12
C HIS A 377 3.84 13.86 15.60
N THR A 378 2.88 14.49 14.90
CA THR A 378 2.98 14.80 13.45
C THR A 378 3.72 16.10 13.14
N ILE A 379 4.08 16.88 14.17
CA ILE A 379 4.90 18.09 14.05
C ILE A 379 6.04 18.01 15.07
N ILE A 380 7.28 17.97 14.58
CA ILE A 380 8.48 18.09 15.42
C ILE A 380 8.79 19.58 15.62
N SER A 381 8.39 20.07 16.79
CA SER A 381 8.79 21.37 17.33
C SER A 381 10.04 21.24 18.22
N ASN A 382 10.58 22.37 18.68
CA ASN A 382 11.66 22.36 19.67
C ASN A 382 11.34 21.56 20.95
N THR A 383 10.09 21.60 21.44
CA THR A 383 9.71 20.82 22.64
C THR A 383 9.66 19.32 22.39
N VAL A 384 9.31 18.89 21.17
CA VAL A 384 9.40 17.48 20.75
C VAL A 384 10.86 17.04 20.62
N VAL A 385 11.74 17.90 20.08
CA VAL A 385 13.19 17.63 20.05
C VAL A 385 13.76 17.50 21.47
N ASP A 386 13.43 18.42 22.38
CA ASP A 386 13.90 18.35 23.78
C ASP A 386 13.40 17.09 24.50
N ALA A 387 12.13 16.72 24.32
CA ALA A 387 11.55 15.52 24.92
C ALA A 387 12.16 14.23 24.34
N ALA A 388 12.38 14.17 23.03
CA ALA A 388 13.06 13.05 22.37
C ALA A 388 14.49 12.90 22.90
N VAL A 389 15.27 13.97 22.86
CA VAL A 389 16.69 13.96 23.28
C VAL A 389 16.82 13.63 24.76
N GLY A 390 15.92 14.13 25.62
CA GLY A 390 15.87 13.78 27.04
C GLY A 390 15.41 12.34 27.35
N HIS A 391 14.75 11.67 26.41
CA HIS A 391 14.36 10.25 26.49
C HIS A 391 15.41 9.31 25.86
N ILE A 392 16.26 9.82 24.97
CA ILE A 392 17.31 9.06 24.26
C ILE A 392 18.65 9.13 25.01
N LEU A 393 19.02 10.27 25.58
CA LEU A 393 20.33 10.47 26.21
C LEU A 393 20.31 10.19 27.73
N PRO A 394 21.37 9.55 28.28
CA PRO A 394 21.49 9.36 29.72
C PRO A 394 21.74 10.69 30.46
N LYS A 395 21.37 10.75 31.74
CA LYS A 395 21.50 11.95 32.59
C LYS A 395 22.94 12.48 32.57
N GLY A 396 23.09 13.78 32.25
CA GLY A 396 24.38 14.48 32.14
C GLY A 396 25.01 14.48 30.74
N ALA A 397 24.58 13.62 29.81
CA ALA A 397 25.13 13.62 28.44
C ALA A 397 24.80 14.90 27.66
N MET A 398 23.66 15.54 27.93
CA MET A 398 23.32 16.85 27.38
C MET A 398 24.30 17.95 27.81
N ASP A 399 24.72 17.95 29.08
CA ASP A 399 25.68 18.94 29.59
C ASP A 399 27.09 18.68 29.05
N ALA A 400 27.48 17.41 28.89
CA ALA A 400 28.71 17.03 28.20
C ALA A 400 28.71 17.47 26.72
N MET A 401 27.63 17.24 25.97
CA MET A 401 27.49 17.73 24.59
C MET A 401 27.47 19.27 24.50
N ARG A 402 26.90 19.94 25.51
CA ARG A 402 26.87 21.41 25.59
C ARG A 402 28.24 22.01 25.86
N ALA A 403 29.02 21.38 26.74
CA ALA A 403 30.42 21.74 26.99
C ALA A 403 31.29 21.48 25.75
N LEU A 404 31.11 20.33 25.08
CA LEU A 404 31.81 20.02 23.83
C LEU A 404 31.50 21.06 22.74
N GLY A 405 30.21 21.39 22.55
CA GLY A 405 29.79 22.42 21.59
C GLY A 405 30.38 23.79 21.89
N GLY A 406 30.34 24.23 23.15
CA GLY A 406 30.95 25.50 23.57
C GLY A 406 32.47 25.53 23.36
N ASN A 407 33.17 24.42 23.58
CA ASN A 407 34.60 24.31 23.30
C ASN A 407 34.92 24.36 21.80
N LEU A 408 34.10 23.73 20.94
CA LEU A 408 34.25 23.79 19.48
C LEU A 408 34.01 25.21 18.94
N ASP A 409 32.95 25.88 19.42
CA ASP A 409 32.63 27.26 19.07
C ASP A 409 33.75 28.22 19.53
N ALA A 410 34.28 28.04 20.75
CA ALA A 410 35.39 28.84 21.29
C ALA A 410 36.74 28.57 20.61
N ALA A 411 36.96 27.37 20.07
CA ALA A 411 38.13 27.02 19.28
C ALA A 411 38.04 27.49 17.80
N GLY A 412 36.90 28.05 17.38
CA GLY A 412 36.66 28.45 15.99
C GLY A 412 36.58 27.28 15.00
N ILE A 413 36.26 26.07 15.48
CA ILE A 413 36.26 24.86 14.66
C ILE A 413 34.97 24.82 13.83
N ASP A 414 35.12 24.81 12.52
CA ASP A 414 34.01 24.76 11.57
C ASP A 414 33.28 23.41 11.63
N ARG A 415 32.05 23.45 12.15
CA ARG A 415 31.21 22.29 12.49
C ARG A 415 30.68 21.55 11.26
N ASP A 416 30.63 22.19 10.09
CA ASP A 416 30.27 21.54 8.83
C ASP A 416 31.50 21.01 8.06
N LYS A 417 32.73 21.36 8.47
CA LYS A 417 33.99 20.74 8.01
C LYS A 417 34.49 19.61 8.94
N MET A 418 33.84 19.39 10.08
CA MET A 418 34.30 18.44 11.10
C MET A 418 34.04 16.99 10.67
N GLN A 419 35.01 16.40 9.96
CA GLN A 419 35.05 14.97 9.62
C GLN A 419 35.38 14.13 10.85
N ALA A 420 34.82 12.93 10.93
CA ALA A 420 35.18 11.96 11.96
C ALA A 420 36.49 11.26 11.59
N ASP A 421 37.61 11.79 12.09
CA ASP A 421 38.94 11.19 11.97
C ASP A 421 39.30 10.29 13.17
N ASP A 422 40.38 9.52 13.03
CA ASP A 422 40.88 8.61 14.07
C ASP A 422 41.42 9.35 15.32
N SER A 423 41.62 10.67 15.28
CA SER A 423 42.07 11.46 16.42
C SER A 423 40.91 11.79 17.36
N VAL A 424 39.76 12.21 16.82
CA VAL A 424 38.54 12.45 17.61
C VAL A 424 38.04 11.15 18.24
N ALA A 425 38.14 10.02 17.51
CA ALA A 425 37.83 8.70 18.04
C ALA A 425 38.79 8.26 19.16
N LYS A 426 40.07 8.67 19.10
CA LYS A 426 41.06 8.43 20.15
C LYS A 426 40.82 9.27 21.40
N ASP A 427 40.48 10.55 21.27
CA ASP A 427 40.27 11.43 22.42
C ASP A 427 38.98 11.09 23.19
N LEU A 428 37.91 10.63 22.52
CA LEU A 428 36.74 10.07 23.21
C LEU A 428 37.05 8.77 23.98
N MET A 429 38.06 8.01 23.56
CA MET A 429 38.60 6.87 24.30
C MET A 429 39.87 7.22 25.10
N GLY A 430 40.15 8.52 25.28
CA GLY A 430 41.35 9.05 25.88
C GLY A 430 41.36 9.00 27.42
N SER A 431 42.57 8.98 27.99
CA SER A 431 42.80 8.78 29.42
C SER A 431 42.43 9.97 30.32
N THR A 432 41.93 11.07 29.78
CA THR A 432 41.55 12.29 30.52
C THR A 432 40.09 12.33 30.95
N LEU A 433 39.17 11.71 30.20
CA LEU A 433 37.73 11.68 30.51
C LEU A 433 37.26 10.32 31.04
N SER A 434 37.79 9.21 30.53
CA SER A 434 37.39 7.87 30.97
C SER A 434 37.71 7.63 32.47
N GLY A 435 38.85 8.14 32.95
CA GLY A 435 39.36 7.87 34.29
C GLY A 435 38.49 8.35 35.46
N MET A 436 37.62 9.36 35.25
CA MET A 436 36.70 9.84 36.29
C MET A 436 35.36 9.08 36.33
N MET A 437 35.01 8.30 35.28
CA MET A 437 33.80 7.47 35.28
C MET A 437 34.08 6.00 35.64
N THR A 438 35.30 5.49 35.43
CA THR A 438 35.66 4.09 35.71
C THR A 438 35.63 3.67 37.19
N GLN A 439 35.35 4.57 38.14
CA GLN A 439 35.22 4.25 39.57
C GLN A 439 33.76 4.03 40.04
N VAL A 440 32.76 4.15 39.16
CA VAL A 440 31.33 4.14 39.57
C VAL A 440 30.49 3.07 38.85
N VAL A 441 31.04 2.39 37.83
CA VAL A 441 30.34 1.33 37.07
C VAL A 441 31.27 0.14 36.84
N GLU A 442 31.01 -0.96 37.54
CA GLU A 442 31.52 -2.29 37.16
C GLU A 442 30.69 -2.88 36.01
N GLU A 443 31.19 -3.96 35.39
CA GLU A 443 30.67 -4.63 34.19
C GLU A 443 30.80 -3.85 32.86
N LYS A 444 31.85 -4.19 32.09
CA LYS A 444 31.86 -3.97 30.64
C LYS A 444 31.04 -5.09 29.97
N PRO A 445 30.05 -4.77 29.10
CA PRO A 445 29.41 -5.79 28.27
C PRO A 445 30.39 -6.32 27.21
N ALA A 446 30.29 -7.61 26.90
CA ALA A 446 31.08 -8.26 25.85
C ALA A 446 30.60 -7.83 24.44
N PRO A 447 31.49 -7.81 23.42
CA PRO A 447 31.11 -7.50 22.05
C PRO A 447 30.15 -8.55 21.48
N THR A 448 29.16 -8.10 20.70
CA THR A 448 28.19 -8.99 20.05
C THR A 448 28.79 -9.68 18.83
N SER A 449 28.24 -10.86 18.49
CA SER A 449 28.68 -11.68 17.35
C SER A 449 28.65 -10.93 16.01
N THR A 450 27.71 -10.00 15.83
CA THR A 450 27.61 -9.15 14.63
C THR A 450 28.84 -8.24 14.47
N THR A 451 29.34 -7.66 15.57
CA THR A 451 30.52 -6.79 15.56
C THR A 451 31.79 -7.59 15.26
N GLN A 452 31.92 -8.78 15.85
CA GLN A 452 33.04 -9.68 15.56
C GLN A 452 33.04 -10.09 14.08
N ALA A 453 31.90 -10.55 13.56
CA ALA A 453 31.74 -10.96 12.16
C ALA A 453 31.89 -9.81 11.14
N TYR A 454 31.97 -8.55 11.58
CA TYR A 454 32.35 -7.40 10.75
C TYR A 454 33.88 -7.24 10.72
N LEU A 455 34.53 -7.26 11.89
CA LEU A 455 35.99 -7.20 12.02
C LEU A 455 36.67 -8.37 11.27
N ASP A 456 36.13 -9.58 11.40
CA ASP A 456 36.61 -10.80 10.73
C ASP A 456 36.51 -10.74 9.18
N ARG A 457 35.74 -9.81 8.62
CA ARG A 457 35.64 -9.58 7.17
C ARG A 457 36.64 -8.54 6.68
N MET A 458 36.99 -7.55 7.50
CA MET A 458 37.98 -6.52 7.15
C MET A 458 39.40 -7.12 7.01
N SER A 459 39.72 -8.12 7.83
CA SER A 459 41.01 -8.83 7.80
C SER A 459 41.21 -9.76 6.58
N GLN A 460 40.16 -10.06 5.82
CA GLN A 460 40.25 -10.99 4.69
C GLN A 460 40.95 -10.34 3.47
N ASN A 461 41.70 -11.17 2.74
CA ASN A 461 42.16 -10.86 1.39
C ASN A 461 41.03 -11.12 0.38
N TYR A 462 41.04 -10.34 -0.69
CA TYR A 462 40.07 -10.40 -1.78
C TYR A 462 40.83 -10.53 -3.10
N PHE A 463 40.29 -11.32 -4.02
CA PHE A 463 40.93 -11.65 -5.29
C PHE A 463 39.91 -11.54 -6.44
N VAL A 464 40.27 -10.90 -7.54
CA VAL A 464 39.37 -10.73 -8.71
C VAL A 464 39.91 -11.53 -9.89
N CYS A 465 39.04 -12.37 -10.47
CA CYS A 465 39.37 -13.12 -11.68
C CYS A 465 39.37 -12.21 -12.91
N ASP A 466 40.55 -12.06 -13.51
CA ASP A 466 40.84 -11.25 -14.70
C ASP A 466 39.95 -11.58 -15.91
N GLY A 467 39.50 -12.83 -16.04
CA GLY A 467 38.68 -13.28 -17.17
C GLY A 467 37.17 -13.06 -17.05
N CYS A 468 36.62 -12.80 -15.85
CA CYS A 468 35.16 -12.72 -15.66
C CYS A 468 34.68 -11.91 -14.44
N GLY A 469 35.56 -11.21 -13.71
CA GLY A 469 35.19 -10.38 -12.56
C GLY A 469 34.71 -11.12 -11.31
N TYR A 470 34.87 -12.45 -11.23
CA TYR A 470 34.49 -13.21 -10.04
C TYR A 470 35.40 -12.87 -8.84
N ILE A 471 34.81 -12.67 -7.66
CA ILE A 471 35.49 -12.24 -6.44
C ILE A 471 35.68 -13.43 -5.49
N GLY A 472 36.92 -13.90 -5.33
CA GLY A 472 37.34 -14.80 -4.27
C GLY A 472 37.65 -14.06 -2.96
N LYS A 473 37.61 -14.79 -1.83
CA LYS A 473 37.85 -14.27 -0.47
C LYS A 473 38.67 -15.26 0.34
N GLY A 474 39.46 -14.77 1.28
CA GLY A 474 40.33 -15.59 2.13
C GLY A 474 41.65 -15.87 1.42
N ASP A 475 42.01 -17.15 1.27
CA ASP A 475 43.25 -17.57 0.61
C ASP A 475 43.18 -17.47 -0.93
N THR A 476 44.34 -17.53 -1.58
CA THR A 476 44.49 -17.39 -3.04
C THR A 476 43.63 -18.43 -3.80
N PRO A 477 42.64 -18.03 -4.61
CA PRO A 477 41.74 -18.98 -5.26
C PRO A 477 42.46 -19.83 -6.32
N VAL A 478 42.41 -21.16 -6.16
CA VAL A 478 43.08 -22.11 -7.06
C VAL A 478 42.42 -22.19 -8.45
N LYS A 479 41.11 -21.98 -8.54
CA LYS A 479 40.34 -22.03 -9.80
C LYS A 479 39.08 -21.16 -9.74
N CYS A 480 38.72 -20.51 -10.84
CA CYS A 480 37.54 -19.66 -10.91
C CYS A 480 36.26 -20.49 -11.17
N PRO A 481 35.22 -20.43 -10.29
CA PRO A 481 34.00 -21.21 -10.47
C PRO A 481 33.09 -20.71 -11.60
N VAL A 482 33.35 -19.51 -12.16
CA VAL A 482 32.52 -18.93 -13.24
C VAL A 482 33.10 -19.23 -14.63
N CYS A 483 34.41 -19.03 -14.83
CA CYS A 483 35.05 -19.22 -16.14
C CYS A 483 36.06 -20.38 -16.20
N SER A 484 36.19 -21.17 -15.12
CA SER A 484 37.14 -22.30 -14.98
C SER A 484 38.64 -21.96 -15.15
N ALA A 485 39.01 -20.68 -15.20
CA ALA A 485 40.41 -20.24 -15.25
C ALA A 485 41.19 -20.67 -13.98
N GLU A 486 42.47 -21.04 -14.16
CA GLU A 486 43.38 -21.36 -13.07
C GLU A 486 43.76 -20.13 -12.22
N GLY A 487 44.29 -20.39 -11.02
CA GLY A 487 44.56 -19.40 -9.98
C GLY A 487 45.43 -18.22 -10.41
N ASP A 488 46.36 -18.42 -11.33
CA ASP A 488 47.24 -17.39 -11.90
C ASP A 488 46.48 -16.19 -12.52
N ARG A 489 45.19 -16.37 -12.85
CA ARG A 489 44.31 -15.30 -13.36
C ARG A 489 43.53 -14.56 -12.28
N PHE A 490 43.79 -14.81 -11.00
CA PHE A 490 43.27 -14.01 -9.89
C PHE A 490 44.29 -12.94 -9.47
N LYS A 491 43.92 -11.67 -9.68
CA LYS A 491 44.67 -10.52 -9.16
C LYS A 491 44.19 -10.24 -7.74
N GLN A 492 45.11 -10.18 -6.77
CA GLN A 492 44.77 -9.75 -5.41
C GLN A 492 44.36 -8.26 -5.44
N VAL A 493 43.32 -7.92 -4.69
CA VAL A 493 42.90 -6.53 -4.48
C VAL A 493 43.87 -5.90 -3.49
N ASP A 494 44.92 -5.26 -4.00
CA ASP A 494 45.87 -4.50 -3.18
C ASP A 494 45.18 -3.26 -2.61
N LYS A 495 44.90 -3.29 -1.31
CA LYS A 495 44.24 -2.22 -0.56
C LYS A 495 45.09 -0.93 -0.57
N THR A 496 46.42 -1.03 -0.68
CA THR A 496 47.33 0.11 -0.63
C THR A 496 47.24 1.01 -1.86
N ILE A 497 46.85 0.47 -3.02
CA ILE A 497 46.61 1.26 -4.25
C ILE A 497 45.46 2.24 -4.04
N PHE A 498 44.39 1.81 -3.38
CA PHE A 498 43.22 2.65 -3.09
C PHE A 498 43.52 3.68 -1.98
N GLU A 499 44.36 3.33 -1.00
CA GLU A 499 44.88 4.30 -0.01
C GLU A 499 45.81 5.35 -0.64
N ALA A 500 46.59 4.98 -1.66
CA ALA A 500 47.43 5.90 -2.43
C ALA A 500 46.60 6.83 -3.32
N ALA A 501 45.60 6.29 -4.04
CA ALA A 501 44.64 7.08 -4.81
C ALA A 501 43.83 8.04 -3.91
N ALA A 502 43.39 7.59 -2.74
CA ALA A 502 42.71 8.43 -1.75
C ALA A 502 43.59 9.60 -1.25
N LYS A 503 44.91 9.39 -1.11
CA LYS A 503 45.88 10.46 -0.79
C LYS A 503 46.15 11.41 -1.96
N ALA A 504 45.94 10.98 -3.20
CA ALA A 504 46.12 11.79 -4.40
C ALA A 504 44.89 12.63 -4.75
N GLU A 505 43.68 12.06 -4.66
CA GLU A 505 42.39 12.74 -4.89
C GLU A 505 42.03 13.70 -3.74
N GLY A 506 42.39 13.35 -2.51
CA GLY A 506 42.33 14.24 -1.34
C GLY A 506 40.94 14.45 -0.73
N GLY A 507 40.90 14.63 0.59
CA GLY A 507 39.68 14.87 1.38
C GLY A 507 38.76 13.66 1.47
N LEU A 508 38.63 13.06 2.66
CA LEU A 508 37.83 11.85 2.89
C LEU A 508 36.51 12.21 3.59
N GLU A 509 35.47 12.45 2.80
CA GLU A 509 34.14 12.67 3.35
C GLU A 509 33.47 11.31 3.68
N THR A 510 33.53 10.92 4.95
CA THR A 510 32.78 9.78 5.50
C THR A 510 31.28 10.04 5.44
N ASP A 511 30.58 9.35 4.54
CA ASP A 511 29.12 9.26 4.55
C ASP A 511 28.69 7.94 5.22
N VAL A 512 27.52 7.95 5.86
CA VAL A 512 26.86 6.70 6.26
C VAL A 512 26.11 6.16 5.04
N ALA A 513 26.38 4.90 4.68
CA ALA A 513 25.66 4.22 3.60
C ALA A 513 24.25 3.80 4.06
N TYR A 514 23.37 3.44 3.13
CA TYR A 514 21.97 3.04 3.38
C TYR A 514 21.76 1.89 4.41
N ASP A 515 22.82 1.15 4.76
CA ASP A 515 22.77 0.01 5.69
C ASP A 515 23.54 0.30 7.02
N ASP A 516 23.56 1.55 7.49
CA ASP A 516 24.22 2.03 8.73
C ASP A 516 25.75 1.80 8.85
N ILE A 517 26.41 1.36 7.78
CA ILE A 517 27.87 1.17 7.73
C ILE A 517 28.54 2.46 7.20
N PRO A 518 29.53 3.04 7.91
CA PRO A 518 30.26 4.21 7.44
C PRO A 518 31.19 3.85 6.26
N MET A 519 31.28 4.74 5.27
CA MET A 519 32.16 4.56 4.12
C MET A 519 32.67 5.90 3.61
N GLN A 520 33.95 5.97 3.29
CA GLN A 520 34.61 7.19 2.88
C GLN A 520 34.48 7.40 1.37
N TRP A 521 34.11 8.61 0.96
CA TRP A 521 34.21 9.05 -0.43
C TRP A 521 35.38 10.04 -0.53
N THR A 522 36.22 9.92 -1.56
CA THR A 522 37.14 11.01 -1.90
C THR A 522 36.35 12.22 -2.38
N LYS A 523 36.90 13.41 -2.18
CA LYS A 523 36.25 14.65 -2.61
C LYS A 523 35.93 14.63 -4.11
N ASP A 524 36.87 14.16 -4.93
CA ASP A 524 36.71 14.08 -6.38
C ASP A 524 35.61 13.10 -6.81
N ALA A 525 35.47 11.94 -6.14
CA ALA A 525 34.35 11.02 -6.38
C ALA A 525 32.99 11.65 -6.01
N LYS A 526 32.96 12.42 -4.91
CA LYS A 526 31.77 13.08 -4.36
C LYS A 526 31.41 14.41 -5.08
N GLU A 527 32.36 15.00 -5.79
CA GLU A 527 32.16 16.07 -6.77
C GLU A 527 31.59 15.47 -8.06
N ALA A 528 32.21 14.42 -8.61
CA ALA A 528 31.79 13.79 -9.86
C ALA A 528 30.36 13.23 -9.82
N ILE A 529 29.92 12.65 -8.69
CA ILE A 529 28.54 12.13 -8.58
C ILE A 529 27.47 13.24 -8.64
N ARG A 530 27.85 14.52 -8.55
CA ARG A 530 26.97 15.67 -8.77
C ARG A 530 26.57 15.84 -10.25
N ALA A 531 27.31 15.23 -11.18
CA ALA A 531 26.92 15.18 -12.59
C ALA A 531 25.63 14.37 -12.83
N VAL A 532 25.30 13.41 -11.96
CA VAL A 532 24.00 12.72 -11.96
C VAL A 532 22.92 13.68 -11.42
N PRO A 533 21.75 13.85 -12.07
CA PRO A 533 20.69 14.73 -11.60
C PRO A 533 20.26 14.47 -10.15
N ALA A 534 20.00 15.55 -9.40
CA ALA A 534 19.65 15.48 -7.98
C ALA A 534 18.31 14.76 -7.75
N GLY A 535 18.17 14.10 -6.58
CA GLY A 535 17.01 13.29 -6.25
C GLY A 535 17.26 11.79 -6.48
N PHE A 536 16.30 11.10 -7.08
CA PHE A 536 16.29 9.63 -7.19
C PHE A 536 17.53 9.07 -7.92
N GLN A 537 17.88 9.61 -9.09
CA GLN A 537 19.00 9.09 -9.89
C GLN A 537 20.33 9.15 -9.13
N ARG A 538 20.66 10.29 -8.51
CA ARG A 538 21.87 10.42 -7.68
C ARG A 538 21.87 9.49 -6.47
N ARG A 539 20.72 9.29 -5.79
CA ARG A 539 20.57 8.32 -4.69
C ARG A 539 20.82 6.87 -5.17
N ARG A 540 20.23 6.48 -6.31
CA ARG A 540 20.39 5.17 -6.96
C ARG A 540 21.82 4.91 -7.41
N ALA A 541 22.46 5.89 -8.04
CA ALA A 541 23.86 5.84 -8.45
C ALA A 541 24.80 5.64 -7.25
N LYS A 542 24.62 6.44 -6.19
CA LYS A 542 25.38 6.32 -4.95
C LYS A 542 25.26 4.91 -4.37
N ALA A 543 24.04 4.44 -4.13
CA ALA A 543 23.80 3.10 -3.57
C ALA A 543 24.36 1.95 -4.43
N LYS A 544 24.38 2.08 -5.77
CA LYS A 544 25.01 1.11 -6.69
C LYS A 544 26.52 1.01 -6.47
N ILE A 545 27.20 2.16 -6.39
CA ILE A 545 28.65 2.26 -6.17
C ILE A 545 29.01 1.73 -4.77
N GLU A 546 28.28 2.16 -3.73
CA GLU A 546 28.50 1.74 -2.34
C GLU A 546 28.32 0.23 -2.13
N LYS A 547 27.26 -0.35 -2.70
CA LYS A 547 27.00 -1.79 -2.65
C LYS A 547 28.01 -2.61 -3.45
N SER A 548 28.65 -2.00 -4.45
CA SER A 548 29.73 -2.63 -5.23
C SER A 548 31.06 -2.60 -4.48
N ALA A 549 31.45 -1.45 -3.93
CA ALA A 549 32.67 -1.29 -3.11
C ALA A 549 32.68 -2.29 -1.93
N ARG A 550 31.55 -2.41 -1.21
CA ARG A 550 31.42 -3.35 -0.07
C ARG A 550 31.61 -4.83 -0.47
N LYS A 551 31.27 -5.23 -1.70
CA LYS A 551 31.51 -6.62 -2.17
C LYS A 551 33.00 -6.95 -2.31
N LEU A 552 33.82 -5.94 -2.58
CA LEU A 552 35.27 -6.02 -2.73
C LEU A 552 36.04 -5.77 -1.42
N GLY A 553 35.33 -5.55 -0.30
CA GLY A 553 35.95 -5.24 0.99
C GLY A 553 36.50 -3.82 1.09
N MET A 554 36.11 -2.91 0.19
CA MET A 554 36.58 -1.52 0.16
C MET A 554 35.83 -0.65 1.18
N THR A 555 36.57 0.17 1.93
CA THR A 555 36.06 1.19 2.87
C THR A 555 36.10 2.61 2.32
N THR A 556 36.77 2.80 1.18
CA THR A 556 37.01 4.11 0.56
C THR A 556 36.69 4.02 -0.93
N ILE A 557 35.95 4.99 -1.45
CA ILE A 557 35.47 5.09 -2.83
C ILE A 557 36.22 6.25 -3.51
N THR A 558 37.03 5.91 -4.51
CA THR A 558 37.82 6.86 -5.32
C THR A 558 37.10 7.23 -6.62
N LEU A 559 37.52 8.31 -7.27
CA LEU A 559 36.98 8.76 -8.55
C LEU A 559 37.26 7.74 -9.65
N GLU A 560 38.46 7.12 -9.65
CA GLU A 560 38.81 6.05 -10.59
C GLU A 560 37.78 4.90 -10.54
N TYR A 561 37.36 4.50 -9.33
CA TYR A 561 36.37 3.43 -9.13
C TYR A 561 34.93 3.87 -9.46
N ALA A 562 34.53 5.06 -9.02
CA ALA A 562 33.16 5.54 -9.14
C ALA A 562 32.82 6.08 -10.55
N GLY A 563 33.80 6.69 -11.24
CA GLY A 563 33.63 7.43 -12.49
C GLY A 563 32.97 6.68 -13.65
N PRO A 564 33.17 5.37 -13.86
CA PRO A 564 32.41 4.58 -14.83
C PRO A 564 30.92 4.52 -14.51
N MET A 565 30.56 4.22 -13.26
CA MET A 565 29.16 4.09 -12.82
C MET A 565 28.44 5.45 -12.73
N ILE A 566 29.18 6.52 -12.42
CA ILE A 566 28.66 7.90 -12.45
C ILE A 566 28.28 8.31 -13.88
N ARG A 567 29.13 8.01 -14.88
CA ARG A 567 28.86 8.34 -16.29
C ARG A 567 27.69 7.53 -16.86
N GLU A 568 27.57 6.26 -16.49
CA GLU A 568 26.40 5.42 -16.79
C GLU A 568 25.10 6.04 -16.26
N ALA A 569 25.08 6.45 -14.99
CA ALA A 569 23.89 7.03 -14.35
C ALA A 569 23.57 8.47 -14.78
N ALA A 570 24.56 9.22 -15.29
CA ALA A 570 24.35 10.57 -15.83
C ALA A 570 23.82 10.59 -17.27
N ALA A 571 23.85 9.45 -17.97
CA ALA A 571 23.34 9.29 -19.34
C ALA A 571 21.96 8.56 -19.39
N GLU A 572 21.33 8.34 -18.24
CA GLU A 572 20.03 7.68 -18.13
C GLU A 572 18.90 8.73 -18.22
N ASP A 573 18.26 8.87 -19.38
CA ASP A 573 17.16 9.83 -19.58
C ASP A 573 15.97 9.52 -18.67
N TYR A 574 15.53 10.51 -17.88
CA TYR A 574 14.42 10.40 -16.94
C TYR A 574 13.45 11.58 -17.10
N THR A 575 12.21 11.29 -17.51
CA THR A 575 11.16 12.29 -17.73
C THR A 575 10.11 12.24 -16.61
N PRO A 576 10.09 13.21 -15.66
CA PRO A 576 9.04 13.28 -14.64
C PRO A 576 7.71 13.74 -15.26
N ILE A 577 6.73 12.83 -15.29
CA ILE A 577 5.47 12.95 -16.06
C ILE A 577 4.56 14.12 -15.62
N PHE A 578 4.77 14.72 -14.44
CA PHE A 578 3.92 15.79 -13.89
C PHE A 578 4.55 17.19 -13.85
N ALA A 579 5.46 17.49 -14.79
CA ALA A 579 5.92 18.85 -15.04
C ALA A 579 4.88 19.70 -15.82
N ASN A 580 3.58 19.66 -15.46
CA ASN A 580 2.57 20.54 -16.06
C ASN A 580 1.26 20.69 -15.25
N LYS A 581 1.28 21.60 -14.27
CA LYS A 581 0.10 22.38 -13.80
C LYS A 581 0.52 23.55 -12.88
N GLY A 582 1.48 24.35 -13.35
CA GLY A 582 1.86 25.60 -12.70
C GLY A 582 0.79 26.69 -12.87
N THR A 583 0.62 27.54 -11.87
CA THR A 583 -0.16 28.78 -11.95
C THR A 583 0.40 29.70 -13.03
N GLY A 584 -0.48 30.30 -13.84
CA GLY A 584 -0.06 31.03 -15.03
C GLY A 584 0.68 32.35 -14.77
N THR A 585 1.80 32.53 -15.46
CA THR A 585 2.35 33.83 -15.87
C THR A 585 2.65 33.77 -17.38
N ALA A 586 2.47 34.88 -18.08
CA ALA A 586 2.42 34.90 -19.56
C ALA A 586 3.81 34.71 -20.22
N PRO A 587 3.86 34.15 -21.45
CA PRO A 587 5.12 33.84 -22.12
C PRO A 587 5.74 35.05 -22.84
N GLN A 588 7.07 35.02 -23.00
CA GLN A 588 7.72 35.71 -24.11
C GLN A 588 7.71 34.80 -25.35
N ALA A 589 7.65 35.40 -26.54
CA ALA A 589 7.48 34.70 -27.80
C ALA A 589 8.83 34.41 -28.48
N GLU A 590 8.83 33.44 -29.39
CA GLU A 590 9.27 33.70 -30.77
C GLU A 590 8.66 32.69 -31.76
N ALA A 591 8.73 32.99 -33.05
CA ALA A 591 7.88 32.41 -34.10
C ALA A 591 8.49 31.18 -34.81
N ALA A 592 7.65 30.37 -35.50
CA ALA A 592 7.67 30.31 -36.98
C ALA A 592 6.71 29.26 -37.63
N ILE A 593 5.82 29.74 -38.51
CA ILE A 593 5.64 29.30 -39.91
C ILE A 593 5.14 27.85 -40.21
N SER A 594 3.80 27.72 -40.21
CA SER A 594 2.92 27.36 -41.36
C SER A 594 2.87 25.96 -42.03
N ASN A 595 1.63 25.60 -42.42
CA ASN A 595 1.19 24.77 -43.58
C ASN A 595 1.52 23.26 -43.60
N GLY A 596 0.64 22.35 -44.05
CA GLY A 596 -0.76 22.51 -44.52
C GLY A 596 -1.30 21.28 -45.28
N THR A 597 -2.57 21.33 -45.69
CA THR A 597 -3.28 20.48 -46.70
C THR A 597 -3.34 18.94 -46.56
N GLU A 598 -4.51 18.45 -46.10
CA GLU A 598 -5.52 17.67 -46.89
C GLU A 598 -5.06 16.52 -47.84
N SER A 599 -5.73 15.35 -47.93
CA SER A 599 -7.06 15.25 -48.57
C SER A 599 -7.67 13.81 -48.67
N HIS A 600 -9.02 13.76 -48.71
CA HIS A 600 -9.96 12.87 -49.46
C HIS A 600 -10.02 11.30 -49.40
N ALA A 601 -11.07 10.80 -48.72
CA ALA A 601 -12.39 10.35 -49.29
C ALA A 601 -12.76 8.86 -49.60
N ALA A 602 -14.09 8.60 -49.51
CA ALA A 602 -14.97 7.75 -50.36
C ALA A 602 -15.60 6.39 -49.89
N ASN A 603 -16.69 6.50 -49.09
CA ASN A 603 -18.08 5.99 -49.30
C ASN A 603 -18.51 4.51 -49.50
N GLY A 604 -19.62 4.17 -48.79
CA GLY A 604 -20.69 3.20 -49.13
C GLY A 604 -20.58 1.81 -48.46
N GLY A 605 -21.61 1.18 -47.86
CA GLY A 605 -23.04 1.46 -47.58
C GLY A 605 -23.66 0.19 -46.90
N VAL A 606 -24.96 -0.03 -46.60
CA VAL A 606 -26.26 0.65 -46.78
C VAL A 606 -27.24 0.10 -45.70
N GLU A 607 -28.09 0.96 -45.09
CA GLU A 607 -29.42 0.78 -44.40
C GLU A 607 -29.83 -0.51 -43.63
N GLU A 608 -30.79 -0.54 -42.68
CA GLU A 608 -31.36 0.32 -41.59
C GLU A 608 -32.49 -0.56 -40.94
N PRO A 609 -33.50 -0.13 -40.14
CA PRO A 609 -33.76 1.12 -39.38
C PRO A 609 -33.86 0.82 -37.84
N GLN A 610 -34.44 1.62 -36.92
CA GLN A 610 -35.14 2.91 -36.92
C GLN A 610 -35.04 3.58 -35.53
N THR A 611 -35.29 4.90 -35.41
CA THR A 611 -35.46 5.62 -34.13
C THR A 611 -36.54 6.71 -34.21
N ALA A 612 -37.06 7.16 -33.05
CA ALA A 612 -38.05 8.24 -32.96
C ALA A 612 -37.41 9.64 -32.95
N GLN A 613 -37.99 10.58 -33.69
CA GLN A 613 -37.47 11.94 -33.85
C GLN A 613 -38.14 12.96 -32.92
N ALA A 614 -37.43 14.06 -32.62
CA ALA A 614 -37.93 15.21 -31.86
C ALA A 614 -37.98 16.47 -32.75
N ASN A 615 -38.80 17.46 -32.38
CA ASN A 615 -38.90 18.73 -33.10
C ASN A 615 -37.56 19.49 -33.09
N PRO A 616 -37.16 20.13 -34.21
CA PRO A 616 -35.97 20.96 -34.25
C PRO A 616 -36.13 22.23 -33.39
N SER A 617 -35.11 22.55 -32.60
CA SER A 617 -34.96 23.87 -32.00
C SER A 617 -34.64 24.90 -33.11
N PRO A 618 -35.04 26.18 -33.01
CA PRO A 618 -34.55 27.22 -33.90
C PRO A 618 -33.03 27.46 -33.76
N TYR A 619 -32.39 26.87 -32.74
CA TYR A 619 -30.96 26.97 -32.49
C TYR A 619 -30.17 25.81 -33.08
N THR A 620 -29.20 26.12 -33.94
CA THR A 620 -28.21 25.15 -34.45
C THR A 620 -27.03 25.07 -33.49
N TRP A 621 -26.90 23.96 -32.78
CA TRP A 621 -25.80 23.72 -31.85
C TRP A 621 -24.59 23.14 -32.59
N THR A 622 -23.37 23.64 -32.35
CA THR A 622 -22.16 22.94 -32.79
C THR A 622 -21.94 21.68 -31.98
N ALA A 623 -21.26 20.67 -32.54
CA ALA A 623 -20.96 19.43 -31.82
C ALA A 623 -20.21 19.69 -30.49
N ASP A 624 -19.32 20.69 -30.47
CA ASP A 624 -18.62 21.10 -29.26
C ASP A 624 -19.53 21.78 -28.23
N ALA A 625 -20.51 22.57 -28.65
CA ALA A 625 -21.51 23.18 -27.77
C ALA A 625 -22.46 22.11 -27.18
N GLN A 626 -22.86 21.14 -27.99
CA GLN A 626 -23.65 19.98 -27.56
C GLN A 626 -22.84 19.14 -26.54
N ALA A 627 -21.60 18.79 -26.86
CA ALA A 627 -20.68 18.10 -25.94
C ALA A 627 -20.28 18.95 -24.72
N ARG A 628 -20.47 20.28 -24.75
CA ARG A 628 -20.28 21.19 -23.61
C ARG A 628 -21.48 21.19 -22.67
N LEU A 629 -22.68 21.10 -23.22
CA LEU A 629 -23.96 20.92 -22.52
C LEU A 629 -24.05 19.53 -21.87
N GLU A 630 -23.60 18.48 -22.57
CA GLU A 630 -23.65 17.10 -22.07
C GLU A 630 -22.73 16.84 -20.85
N ARG A 631 -21.79 17.75 -20.58
CA ARG A 631 -21.00 17.76 -19.33
C ARG A 631 -21.81 18.19 -18.10
N ALA A 632 -23.03 18.69 -18.26
CA ALA A 632 -23.98 18.87 -17.17
C ALA A 632 -24.67 17.51 -16.84
N PRO A 633 -24.87 17.17 -15.55
CA PRO A 633 -25.51 15.91 -15.14
C PRO A 633 -26.90 15.72 -15.74
N GLU A 634 -27.25 14.46 -16.05
CA GLU A 634 -28.45 14.13 -16.82
C GLU A 634 -29.76 14.44 -16.07
N GLY A 635 -30.81 14.71 -16.85
CA GLY A 635 -32.04 15.30 -16.36
C GLY A 635 -31.89 16.79 -16.02
N PHE A 636 -32.59 17.23 -14.97
CA PHE A 636 -32.91 18.62 -14.66
C PHE A 636 -31.74 19.61 -14.75
N MET A 637 -30.53 19.23 -14.32
CA MET A 637 -29.35 20.13 -14.37
C MET A 637 -28.92 20.44 -15.81
N ARG A 638 -28.97 19.46 -16.73
CA ARG A 638 -28.67 19.66 -18.14
C ARG A 638 -29.76 20.49 -18.83
N ASP A 639 -31.03 20.22 -18.53
CA ASP A 639 -32.16 20.93 -19.13
C ASP A 639 -32.19 22.42 -18.76
N CYS A 640 -31.98 22.76 -17.47
CA CYS A 640 -31.83 24.15 -17.04
C CYS A 640 -30.60 24.83 -17.66
N THR A 641 -29.48 24.11 -17.78
CA THR A 641 -28.26 24.63 -18.44
C THR A 641 -28.53 24.97 -19.91
N LYS A 642 -29.31 24.14 -20.63
CA LYS A 642 -29.69 24.40 -22.02
C LYS A 642 -30.49 25.68 -22.18
N ALA A 643 -31.55 25.84 -21.40
CA ALA A 643 -32.44 27.02 -21.47
C ALA A 643 -31.70 28.34 -21.15
N LEU A 644 -30.72 28.30 -20.25
CA LEU A 644 -29.87 29.46 -19.92
C LEU A 644 -28.93 29.86 -21.08
N ILE A 645 -28.45 28.90 -21.86
CA ILE A 645 -27.63 29.16 -23.06
C ILE A 645 -28.49 29.74 -24.18
N GLU A 646 -29.63 29.12 -24.49
CA GLU A 646 -30.54 29.59 -25.54
C GLU A 646 -31.03 31.03 -25.26
N LYS A 647 -31.28 31.36 -23.99
CA LYS A 647 -31.63 32.74 -23.54
C LYS A 647 -30.47 33.75 -23.66
N HIS A 648 -29.21 33.31 -23.64
CA HIS A 648 -28.07 34.20 -23.94
C HIS A 648 -27.91 34.40 -25.45
N ALA A 649 -28.14 33.36 -26.26
CA ALA A 649 -28.14 33.43 -27.72
C ALA A 649 -29.19 34.44 -28.25
N ASP A 650 -30.42 34.39 -27.73
CA ASP A 650 -31.47 35.41 -27.96
C ASP A 650 -30.97 36.84 -27.65
N LYS A 651 -30.34 37.02 -26.49
CA LYS A 651 -29.89 38.33 -25.97
C LYS A 651 -28.79 38.98 -26.82
N ILE A 652 -27.98 38.19 -27.52
CA ILE A 652 -26.95 38.68 -28.45
C ILE A 652 -27.38 38.55 -29.93
N GLY A 653 -28.59 38.07 -30.21
CA GLY A 653 -29.19 38.02 -31.53
C GLY A 653 -28.65 36.93 -32.46
N VAL A 654 -28.17 35.80 -31.94
CA VAL A 654 -27.58 34.70 -32.74
C VAL A 654 -28.39 33.42 -32.67
N THR A 655 -28.55 32.73 -33.80
CA THR A 655 -29.27 31.45 -33.91
C THR A 655 -28.35 30.22 -34.00
N VAL A 656 -27.03 30.43 -34.09
CA VAL A 656 -26.03 29.36 -34.04
C VAL A 656 -25.35 29.37 -32.68
N ILE A 657 -25.54 28.32 -31.90
CA ILE A 657 -24.93 28.16 -30.58
C ILE A 657 -23.59 27.46 -30.76
N THR A 658 -22.54 28.29 -30.90
CA THR A 658 -21.15 27.85 -30.86
C THR A 658 -20.73 27.51 -29.43
N LEU A 659 -19.55 26.89 -29.28
CA LEU A 659 -18.95 26.61 -27.97
C LEU A 659 -18.78 27.88 -27.12
N GLU A 660 -18.57 29.03 -27.75
CA GLU A 660 -18.42 30.34 -27.09
C GLU A 660 -19.76 30.80 -26.51
N VAL A 661 -20.83 30.84 -27.32
CA VAL A 661 -22.20 31.19 -26.88
C VAL A 661 -22.67 30.24 -25.76
N ALA A 662 -22.38 28.95 -25.89
CA ALA A 662 -22.64 27.95 -24.85
C ALA A 662 -21.84 28.18 -23.56
N THR A 663 -20.59 28.64 -23.67
CA THR A 663 -19.74 28.89 -22.50
C THR A 663 -20.12 30.20 -21.80
N GLU A 664 -20.42 31.27 -22.54
CA GLU A 664 -20.88 32.55 -21.98
C GLU A 664 -22.24 32.43 -21.29
N GLY A 665 -23.16 31.62 -21.83
CA GLY A 665 -24.44 31.32 -21.18
C GLY A 665 -24.25 30.58 -19.86
N ILE A 666 -23.30 29.62 -19.80
CA ILE A 666 -22.91 28.93 -18.57
C ILE A 666 -22.21 29.86 -17.57
N GLU A 667 -21.38 30.80 -18.03
CA GLU A 667 -20.72 31.80 -17.17
C GLU A 667 -21.74 32.74 -16.51
N GLN A 668 -22.68 33.30 -17.29
CA GLN A 668 -23.77 34.12 -16.74
C GLN A 668 -24.66 33.31 -15.78
N ALA A 669 -24.93 32.04 -16.08
CA ALA A 669 -25.68 31.15 -15.19
C ALA A 669 -25.03 31.01 -13.80
N LYS A 670 -23.69 30.87 -13.71
CA LYS A 670 -22.98 30.81 -12.42
C LYS A 670 -23.20 32.08 -11.59
N GLY A 671 -23.16 33.25 -12.21
CA GLY A 671 -23.43 34.53 -11.54
C GLY A 671 -24.84 34.58 -10.95
N TYR A 672 -25.85 34.24 -11.76
CA TYR A 672 -27.24 34.14 -11.31
C TYR A 672 -27.43 33.10 -10.19
N MET A 673 -26.77 31.94 -10.26
CA MET A 673 -26.84 30.94 -9.20
C MET A 673 -26.16 31.40 -7.89
N ALA A 674 -25.06 32.14 -7.97
CA ALA A 674 -24.36 32.65 -6.78
C ALA A 674 -25.21 33.68 -5.99
N ASP A 675 -25.94 34.55 -6.68
CA ASP A 675 -26.86 35.49 -6.00
C ASP A 675 -28.19 34.82 -5.60
N ALA A 676 -28.65 33.79 -6.32
CA ALA A 676 -29.77 32.97 -5.88
C ALA A 676 -29.47 32.20 -4.57
N MET A 677 -28.23 31.71 -4.39
CA MET A 677 -27.80 31.08 -3.13
C MET A 677 -27.77 32.06 -1.94
N LYS A 678 -27.47 33.34 -2.16
CA LYS A 678 -27.50 34.38 -1.11
C LYS A 678 -28.92 34.83 -0.74
N THR A 679 -29.86 34.75 -1.68
CA THR A 679 -31.23 35.29 -1.52
C THR A 679 -32.29 34.22 -1.26
N GLY A 680 -31.95 32.94 -1.44
CA GLY A 680 -32.76 31.78 -1.04
C GLY A 680 -33.96 31.44 -1.94
N ASN A 681 -34.44 32.36 -2.78
CA ASN A 681 -35.68 32.17 -3.54
C ASN A 681 -35.48 31.48 -4.92
N LEU A 682 -34.89 30.30 -4.91
CA LEU A 682 -34.44 29.59 -6.12
C LEU A 682 -35.59 29.13 -7.05
N LYS A 683 -36.79 28.85 -6.53
CA LYS A 683 -37.90 28.27 -7.32
C LYS A 683 -38.54 29.26 -8.29
N ASP A 684 -38.84 30.48 -7.85
CA ASP A 684 -39.57 31.47 -8.64
C ASP A 684 -38.75 31.98 -9.84
N MET A 685 -37.42 31.95 -9.75
CA MET A 685 -36.53 32.31 -10.87
C MET A 685 -36.46 31.24 -11.95
N ILE A 686 -36.53 29.94 -11.61
CA ILE A 686 -36.45 28.85 -12.59
C ILE A 686 -37.67 28.87 -13.53
N ALA A 687 -38.86 29.18 -13.00
CA ALA A 687 -40.08 29.34 -13.81
C ALA A 687 -39.98 30.46 -14.87
N ASN A 688 -39.11 31.46 -14.65
CA ASN A 688 -38.82 32.56 -15.59
C ASN A 688 -37.64 32.26 -16.56
N LEU A 689 -37.12 31.02 -16.56
CA LEU A 689 -36.03 30.57 -17.42
C LEU A 689 -36.48 29.49 -18.41
N THR A 690 -37.24 28.49 -17.97
CA THR A 690 -37.66 27.34 -18.80
C THR A 690 -38.94 27.63 -19.60
N GLY A 691 -38.93 28.69 -20.43
CA GLY A 691 -40.14 29.26 -21.04
C GLY A 691 -40.95 28.29 -21.93
N SER A 692 -42.16 27.94 -21.51
CA SER A 692 -43.03 26.98 -22.21
C SER A 692 -43.61 27.49 -23.54
N SER A 693 -42.90 27.17 -24.63
CA SER A 693 -43.41 26.93 -26.00
C SER A 693 -44.24 28.00 -26.72
N LYS A 694 -43.76 28.44 -27.90
CA LYS A 694 -44.58 28.72 -29.09
C LYS A 694 -43.89 28.16 -30.35
N THR A 695 -44.68 27.90 -31.40
CA THR A 695 -44.33 27.12 -32.58
C THR A 695 -43.97 27.97 -33.80
N GLY A 696 -43.13 27.45 -34.72
CA GLY A 696 -42.88 28.06 -36.03
C GLY A 696 -41.99 27.23 -36.94
N ALA A 697 -42.38 27.08 -38.21
CA ALA A 697 -41.62 26.41 -39.28
C ALA A 697 -40.63 27.42 -39.96
N SER A 698 -39.75 27.06 -40.90
CA SER A 698 -39.68 25.85 -41.74
C SER A 698 -38.30 25.61 -42.37
N ARG A 699 -38.02 24.33 -42.70
CA ARG A 699 -37.02 23.83 -43.67
C ARG A 699 -35.55 24.07 -43.32
#